data_AF-A0A428NT11-F1
#
_entry.id   AF-A0A428NT11-F1
#
_cell.length_a   1.000
_cell.length_b   1.000
_cell.length_c   1.000
_cell.angle_alpha   90.00
_cell.angle_beta   90.00
_cell.angle_gamma   90.00
#
_symmetry.space_group_name_H-M   'P 1'
#
loop_
_entity.id
_entity.type
_entity.pdbx_description
1 polymer ?
#
loop_
_entity_poly.entity_id
_entity_poly.type
_entity_poly.pdbx_seq_one_letter_code
_entity_poly.pdbx_strand_id
1 'polypeptide(L)'
;MTAAEMRSADENVCPTPIDTDPESSLEKKHRSSDDDISSTLNGDDSDQTCPIDPGEPPDGGLRAWSQVVTGHLVAFNSWGYLISFGIFQPYYEDEFNLPPSTISWIGSLEVCLIFLVGTFSGRAFDAGYYRTALLIGLFLQTLGVFMTSIASEYWQVLLAQGIAQGLGNGIVFAPTIANMSTYFTKKKTIAISAGACGAATGGMVFPLIAQQLMPKIGFRWTVRVMGLVVLVASILILLLARTRLPPRKAGPLVELAAFKELSYVLFAVAMFFTLWPTWISYNYARQYATDKLDGTASDSFTILIVINAVGIPGRMVAAYLADRYFGAVNVFIPTILSAGICIYMWSQVDTLPGGFAWVSVFGYFGAGIQSLFPSTCASLTKDLSKAGTRIGMIFTIISFAALTGSPLAGKFMQMTGGDYLAAQMWGGSNTSSLLAPALLQRAQSMTSEYDDLQKTLNASFDSTKAKRVGELSRVAEALKAWEKSQASVAELTAMLNDPEQDADLVSIARDELETETGKLESLARNLSASLTPRHPFADFPCMLEFRPGPGGLEGRYFTDTLFKMYKALCMRKGYRHSVMKYEFADTAGDSSSSAGENPLQEAVLEIQDQGAYDLFRSEAGMHRVQRIPSTESKGRVHTSAVAVWVLPSFPENGTGSVDFEDPESDFYVNPQEVKIEAMRARGAGGQHVNKTESAIRMTHLPTGTTVSMQDHRSQQRNREEAWKMMRARLADQRREAREEEAAKLRNSVLSKTQITRGDKIRTYNYNQDRCTDHRAGIDVHDLPNVLEGGEKLDRIMDGARDWLVGRDIELLVIEEEAKEKENKGKK
;
A
#
# COMPACT_ATOMS: atom_id res chain seq x y z
N MET A 1 -29.89 34.04 42.19
CA MET A 1 -31.18 34.76 42.05
C MET A 1 -31.17 35.49 40.71
N THR A 2 -32.34 35.74 40.09
CA THR A 2 -32.65 36.78 39.07
C THR A 2 -31.51 37.24 38.13
N ALA A 3 -31.46 36.96 36.82
CA ALA A 3 -32.47 36.87 35.75
C ALA A 3 -33.11 38.22 35.31
N ALA A 4 -33.29 38.37 33.99
CA ALA A 4 -33.90 39.51 33.26
C ALA A 4 -33.11 40.86 33.28
N GLU A 5 -33.17 41.75 32.27
CA GLU A 5 -33.63 41.66 30.85
C GLU A 5 -33.16 42.90 30.06
N MET A 6 -33.00 42.80 28.72
CA MET A 6 -33.43 43.76 27.66
C MET A 6 -32.60 43.69 26.36
N ARG A 7 -33.14 44.28 25.28
CA ARG A 7 -32.59 44.35 23.91
C ARG A 7 -32.50 45.80 23.44
N SER A 8 -31.48 46.16 22.65
CA SER A 8 -31.65 46.83 21.34
C SER A 8 -30.31 46.96 20.60
N ALA A 9 -30.38 47.37 19.33
CA ALA A 9 -29.25 47.77 18.47
C ALA A 9 -28.58 49.08 19.03
N ASP A 10 -27.43 49.56 18.55
CA ASP A 10 -27.07 49.73 17.12
C ASP A 10 -25.57 49.84 16.77
N GLU A 11 -25.33 49.77 15.45
CA GLU A 11 -24.17 50.22 14.64
C GLU A 11 -22.74 49.64 14.84
N ASN A 12 -21.99 49.61 13.72
CA ASN A 12 -20.66 49.03 13.59
C ASN A 12 -19.56 50.10 13.63
N VAL A 13 -18.43 49.80 14.30
CA VAL A 13 -17.15 50.50 14.11
C VAL A 13 -16.06 49.47 13.85
N CYS A 14 -15.30 49.64 12.77
CA CYS A 14 -14.24 48.70 12.36
C CYS A 14 -12.89 49.45 12.24
N PRO A 15 -11.91 49.19 13.14
CA PRO A 15 -10.60 49.83 13.09
C PRO A 15 -9.60 49.09 12.18
N THR A 16 -8.75 49.85 11.50
CA THR A 16 -7.70 49.37 10.58
C THR A 16 -6.43 48.87 11.30
N PRO A 17 -5.74 47.84 10.79
CA PRO A 17 -4.33 47.57 11.10
C PRO A 17 -3.40 48.62 10.47
N ILE A 18 -2.16 48.71 10.98
CA ILE A 18 -1.15 49.71 10.57
C ILE A 18 0.09 49.02 9.97
N ASP A 19 0.65 49.67 8.95
CA ASP A 19 1.98 49.60 8.30
C ASP A 19 3.05 48.58 8.76
N THR A 20 3.73 47.97 7.76
CA THR A 20 5.17 48.24 7.50
C THR A 20 5.55 47.88 6.06
N ASP A 21 6.01 48.89 5.29
CA ASP A 21 6.77 48.81 4.03
C ASP A 21 8.29 48.97 4.32
N PRO A 22 9.27 49.07 3.37
CA PRO A 22 9.22 49.25 1.90
C PRO A 22 9.99 48.14 1.11
N GLU A 23 10.25 48.15 -0.20
CA GLU A 23 10.39 49.13 -1.32
C GLU A 23 10.00 48.42 -2.66
N SER A 24 9.79 49.02 -3.86
CA SER A 24 9.58 50.38 -4.40
C SER A 24 9.27 50.22 -5.93
N SER A 25 9.34 51.15 -6.91
CA SER A 25 9.80 52.56 -7.07
C SER A 25 9.17 53.18 -8.37
N LEU A 26 9.66 54.37 -8.77
CA LEU A 26 9.55 55.01 -10.10
C LEU A 26 8.18 55.51 -10.61
N GLU A 27 7.92 56.77 -10.21
CA GLU A 27 7.14 57.82 -10.88
C GLU A 27 6.74 57.68 -12.36
N LYS A 28 5.53 58.17 -12.67
CA LYS A 28 5.38 59.38 -13.54
C LYS A 28 4.10 60.17 -13.21
N LYS A 29 4.00 61.39 -13.74
CA LYS A 29 3.36 62.53 -13.08
C LYS A 29 2.53 63.40 -14.03
N HIS A 30 1.38 63.90 -13.54
CA HIS A 30 0.45 64.85 -14.20
C HIS A 30 -0.31 64.30 -15.43
N ARG A 31 -1.50 64.82 -15.79
CA ARG A 31 -2.21 66.04 -15.33
C ARG A 31 -3.74 65.88 -15.37
N SER A 32 -4.47 66.77 -14.69
CA SER A 32 -5.91 67.05 -14.87
C SER A 32 -6.14 67.87 -16.15
N SER A 33 -7.36 68.14 -16.66
CA SER A 33 -8.75 67.85 -16.22
C SER A 33 -9.70 68.05 -17.43
N ASP A 34 -10.89 67.43 -17.38
CA ASP A 34 -12.21 67.87 -17.87
C ASP A 34 -12.34 68.65 -19.22
N ASP A 35 -13.02 68.05 -20.22
CA ASP A 35 -14.37 68.51 -20.67
C ASP A 35 -14.95 67.76 -21.91
N ASP A 36 -16.26 67.51 -21.85
CA ASP A 36 -17.31 67.33 -22.88
C ASP A 36 -17.21 66.46 -24.18
N ILE A 37 -18.09 65.43 -24.20
CA ILE A 37 -19.18 65.17 -25.19
C ILE A 37 -18.82 64.97 -26.69
N SER A 38 -18.83 63.70 -27.18
CA SER A 38 -19.92 63.11 -28.01
C SER A 38 -19.53 61.90 -28.89
N SER A 39 -20.43 60.90 -28.96
CA SER A 39 -20.41 59.73 -29.89
C SER A 39 -19.23 58.75 -29.74
N THR A 40 -19.37 57.46 -30.05
CA THR A 40 -20.40 56.74 -30.82
C THR A 40 -21.08 55.59 -30.06
N LEU A 41 -22.23 55.14 -30.57
CA LEU A 41 -22.88 53.89 -30.16
C LEU A 41 -22.10 52.68 -30.70
N ASN A 42 -21.83 51.72 -29.83
CA ASN A 42 -22.00 50.28 -30.07
C ASN A 42 -21.99 49.58 -28.71
N GLY A 43 -22.92 48.65 -28.49
CA GLY A 43 -23.04 47.94 -27.21
C GLY A 43 -22.34 46.59 -27.23
N ASP A 44 -21.96 46.12 -26.05
CA ASP A 44 -21.91 44.69 -25.73
C ASP A 44 -22.18 44.52 -24.23
N ASP A 45 -23.27 43.82 -23.88
CA ASP A 45 -23.66 43.60 -22.48
C ASP A 45 -22.71 42.61 -21.81
N SER A 46 -21.84 43.13 -20.94
CA SER A 46 -21.03 42.33 -20.01
C SER A 46 -21.36 42.70 -18.56
N ASP A 47 -22.60 42.40 -18.18
CA ASP A 47 -23.16 42.61 -16.84
C ASP A 47 -22.32 41.87 -15.77
N GLN A 48 -21.36 42.60 -15.17
CA GLN A 48 -20.49 42.12 -14.09
C GLN A 48 -21.29 42.03 -12.78
N THR A 49 -22.25 41.12 -12.76
CA THR A 49 -22.95 40.68 -11.56
C THR A 49 -21.93 40.16 -10.54
N CYS A 50 -21.68 40.97 -9.52
CA CYS A 50 -20.81 40.61 -8.41
C CYS A 50 -21.30 39.29 -7.79
N PRO A 51 -20.42 38.31 -7.51
CA PRO A 51 -20.84 37.01 -7.01
C PRO A 51 -21.65 37.14 -5.71
N ILE A 52 -22.96 36.89 -5.80
CA ILE A 52 -23.85 36.89 -4.64
C ILE A 52 -23.35 35.80 -3.69
N ASP A 53 -22.85 36.21 -2.52
CA ASP A 53 -22.46 35.27 -1.46
C ASP A 53 -23.70 34.42 -1.09
N PRO A 54 -23.67 33.09 -1.26
CA PRO A 54 -24.79 32.22 -0.90
C PRO A 54 -25.02 32.12 0.62
N GLY A 55 -24.16 32.73 1.43
CA GLY A 55 -24.21 32.80 2.89
C GLY A 55 -23.75 31.52 3.59
N GLU A 56 -23.89 31.47 4.91
CA GLU A 56 -23.65 30.24 5.67
C GLU A 56 -24.69 29.15 5.31
N PRO A 57 -24.31 27.85 5.29
CA PRO A 57 -25.26 26.77 5.08
C PRO A 57 -26.34 26.73 6.18
N PRO A 58 -27.64 26.57 5.83
CA PRO A 58 -28.74 26.79 6.77
C PRO A 58 -28.87 25.76 7.90
N ASP A 59 -28.22 24.58 7.81
CA ASP A 59 -28.18 23.52 8.83
C ASP A 59 -29.55 23.05 9.39
N GLY A 60 -30.61 23.31 8.63
CA GLY A 60 -31.99 23.03 8.99
C GLY A 60 -33.01 23.81 8.15
N GLY A 61 -34.26 23.85 8.64
CA GLY A 61 -35.40 24.41 7.93
C GLY A 61 -35.96 23.50 6.83
N LEU A 62 -37.21 23.75 6.41
CA LEU A 62 -37.95 22.87 5.50
C LEU A 62 -37.24 22.66 4.15
N ARG A 63 -36.58 23.70 3.61
CA ARG A 63 -35.87 23.63 2.31
C ARG A 63 -34.63 22.74 2.34
N ALA A 64 -33.94 22.64 3.48
CA ALA A 64 -32.76 21.78 3.63
C ALA A 64 -33.17 20.33 3.88
N TRP A 65 -34.12 20.11 4.79
CA TRP A 65 -34.65 18.77 5.07
C TRP A 65 -35.41 18.17 3.88
N SER A 66 -36.04 18.97 3.01
CA SER A 66 -36.60 18.44 1.76
C SER A 66 -35.54 17.91 0.79
N GLN A 67 -34.28 18.38 0.85
CA GLN A 67 -33.19 17.77 0.08
C GLN A 67 -32.72 16.45 0.70
N VAL A 68 -32.84 16.28 2.02
CA VAL A 68 -32.62 14.97 2.68
C VAL A 68 -33.70 13.96 2.28
N VAL A 69 -34.97 14.38 2.20
CA VAL A 69 -36.06 13.56 1.64
C VAL A 69 -35.81 13.24 0.17
N THR A 70 -35.31 14.19 -0.61
CA THR A 70 -34.89 13.96 -2.01
C THR A 70 -33.78 12.91 -2.09
N GLY A 71 -32.75 13.01 -1.24
CA GLY A 71 -31.67 12.01 -1.14
C GLY A 71 -32.17 10.63 -0.71
N HIS A 72 -33.12 10.57 0.23
CA HIS A 72 -33.76 9.34 0.66
C HIS A 72 -34.51 8.66 -0.49
N LEU A 73 -35.34 9.41 -1.23
CA LEU A 73 -36.07 8.86 -2.38
C LEU A 73 -35.14 8.45 -3.53
N VAL A 74 -34.05 9.18 -3.78
CA VAL A 74 -33.03 8.80 -4.78
C VAL A 74 -32.33 7.49 -4.37
N ALA A 75 -31.90 7.37 -3.11
CA ALA A 75 -31.26 6.15 -2.62
C ALA A 75 -32.24 4.96 -2.56
N PHE A 76 -33.51 5.21 -2.24
CA PHE A 76 -34.60 4.23 -2.29
C PHE A 76 -34.80 3.67 -3.69
N ASN A 77 -34.88 4.52 -4.72
CA ASN A 77 -35.00 4.07 -6.10
C ASN A 77 -33.76 3.28 -6.56
N SER A 78 -32.56 3.85 -6.39
CA SER A 78 -31.32 3.26 -6.92
C SER A 78 -30.91 1.98 -6.22
N TRP A 79 -30.74 2.00 -4.90
CA TRP A 79 -30.21 0.86 -4.16
C TRP A 79 -31.32 -0.14 -3.81
N GLY A 80 -32.56 0.31 -3.60
CA GLY A 80 -33.67 -0.57 -3.26
C GLY A 80 -34.11 -1.47 -4.42
N TYR A 81 -34.20 -0.93 -5.64
CA TYR A 81 -34.50 -1.75 -6.82
C TYR A 81 -33.36 -2.75 -7.10
N LEU A 82 -32.11 -2.28 -7.09
CA LEU A 82 -30.91 -3.10 -7.25
C LEU A 82 -30.86 -4.29 -6.27
N ILE A 83 -31.17 -4.09 -4.98
CA ILE A 83 -31.18 -5.17 -3.97
C ILE A 83 -32.17 -6.30 -4.34
N SER A 84 -33.20 -6.01 -5.13
CA SER A 84 -34.15 -7.02 -5.63
C SER A 84 -33.57 -7.92 -6.72
N PHE A 85 -32.41 -7.59 -7.30
CA PHE A 85 -31.69 -8.46 -8.22
C PHE A 85 -31.41 -9.85 -7.62
N GLY A 86 -31.16 -9.95 -6.31
CA GLY A 86 -30.98 -11.24 -5.62
C GLY A 86 -32.21 -12.15 -5.61
N ILE A 87 -33.41 -11.63 -5.93
CA ILE A 87 -34.64 -12.40 -6.17
C ILE A 87 -34.84 -12.66 -7.68
N PHE A 88 -34.43 -11.71 -8.53
CA PHE A 88 -34.57 -11.84 -9.98
C PHE A 88 -33.55 -12.82 -10.58
N GLN A 89 -32.37 -12.96 -9.98
CA GLN A 89 -31.28 -13.79 -10.49
C GLN A 89 -31.70 -15.25 -10.74
N PRO A 90 -32.27 -16.02 -9.77
CA PRO A 90 -32.73 -17.38 -10.04
C PRO A 90 -33.81 -17.48 -11.13
N TYR A 91 -34.66 -16.46 -11.26
CA TYR A 91 -35.66 -16.40 -12.33
C TYR A 91 -35.02 -16.13 -13.71
N TYR A 92 -33.96 -15.32 -13.78
CA TYR A 92 -33.19 -15.11 -15.01
C TYR A 92 -32.34 -16.35 -15.38
N GLU A 93 -31.85 -17.10 -14.40
CA GLU A 93 -31.14 -18.38 -14.61
C GLU A 93 -32.09 -19.42 -15.25
N ASP A 94 -33.34 -19.50 -14.77
CA ASP A 94 -34.41 -20.37 -15.30
C ASP A 94 -34.96 -19.91 -16.67
N GLU A 95 -35.47 -18.67 -16.80
CA GLU A 95 -36.09 -18.16 -18.05
C GLU A 95 -35.09 -18.10 -19.22
N PHE A 96 -33.79 -17.88 -18.97
CA PHE A 96 -32.77 -17.87 -20.03
C PHE A 96 -31.92 -19.14 -20.14
N ASN A 97 -32.04 -20.08 -19.20
CA ASN A 97 -31.18 -21.28 -19.11
C ASN A 97 -29.68 -20.94 -19.19
N LEU A 98 -29.23 -19.97 -18.38
CA LEU A 98 -27.86 -19.43 -18.36
C LEU A 98 -27.20 -19.61 -16.99
N PRO A 99 -25.87 -19.84 -16.92
CA PRO A 99 -25.16 -19.99 -15.66
C PRO A 99 -25.29 -18.76 -14.74
N PRO A 100 -25.31 -18.95 -13.40
CA PRO A 100 -25.32 -17.85 -12.42
C PRO A 100 -24.21 -16.81 -12.62
N SER A 101 -23.03 -17.26 -13.05
CA SER A 101 -21.89 -16.40 -13.36
C SER A 101 -22.11 -15.50 -14.58
N THR A 102 -22.97 -15.91 -15.53
CA THR A 102 -23.39 -15.06 -16.66
C THR A 102 -24.43 -14.05 -16.19
N ILE A 103 -25.44 -14.49 -15.44
CA ILE A 103 -26.52 -13.63 -14.95
C ILE A 103 -26.00 -12.53 -14.00
N SER A 104 -25.03 -12.83 -13.13
CA SER A 104 -24.47 -11.88 -12.17
C SER A 104 -23.85 -10.62 -12.78
N TRP A 105 -23.46 -10.64 -14.07
CA TRP A 105 -22.99 -9.45 -14.79
C TRP A 105 -24.02 -8.32 -14.84
N ILE A 106 -25.32 -8.63 -14.80
CA ILE A 106 -26.39 -7.61 -14.80
C ILE A 106 -26.24 -6.69 -13.59
N GLY A 107 -26.25 -7.26 -12.38
CA GLY A 107 -26.08 -6.50 -11.13
C GLY A 107 -24.68 -5.89 -10.99
N SER A 108 -23.62 -6.63 -11.38
CA SER A 108 -22.24 -6.10 -11.32
C SER A 108 -22.02 -4.88 -12.23
N LEU A 109 -22.63 -4.87 -13.43
CA LEU A 109 -22.59 -3.74 -14.34
C LEU A 109 -23.44 -2.57 -13.83
N GLU A 110 -24.62 -2.85 -13.25
CA GLU A 110 -25.49 -1.85 -12.63
C GLU A 110 -24.72 -1.08 -11.53
N VAL A 111 -24.08 -1.79 -10.57
CA VAL A 111 -23.28 -1.17 -9.50
C VAL A 111 -22.04 -0.46 -10.02
N CYS A 112 -21.36 -1.01 -11.04
CA CYS A 112 -20.21 -0.36 -11.65
C CYS A 112 -20.62 1.02 -12.21
N LEU A 113 -21.72 1.10 -12.97
CA LEU A 113 -22.17 2.32 -13.63
C LEU A 113 -22.73 3.37 -12.64
N ILE A 114 -23.32 2.94 -11.51
CA ILE A 114 -23.70 3.83 -10.39
C ILE A 114 -22.51 4.69 -9.94
N PHE A 115 -21.33 4.09 -9.83
CA PHE A 115 -20.14 4.76 -9.32
C PHE A 115 -19.29 5.38 -10.44
N LEU A 116 -19.14 4.71 -11.59
CA LEU A 116 -18.24 5.10 -12.69
C LEU A 116 -18.61 6.48 -13.26
N VAL A 117 -19.91 6.74 -13.44
CA VAL A 117 -20.44 8.00 -14.00
C VAL A 117 -20.26 9.19 -13.03
N GLY A 118 -19.95 8.92 -11.76
CA GLY A 118 -19.89 9.90 -10.67
C GLY A 118 -19.10 11.17 -10.98
N THR A 119 -17.92 11.07 -11.60
CA THR A 119 -17.11 12.25 -11.99
C THR A 119 -17.88 13.18 -12.95
N PHE A 120 -18.56 12.61 -13.96
CA PHE A 120 -19.27 13.38 -14.98
C PHE A 120 -20.56 13.99 -14.43
N SER A 121 -21.37 13.20 -13.70
CA SER A 121 -22.61 13.68 -13.10
C SER A 121 -22.33 14.71 -12.00
N GLY A 122 -21.32 14.45 -11.16
CA GLY A 122 -20.82 15.39 -10.15
C GLY A 122 -20.33 16.71 -10.75
N ARG A 123 -19.53 16.69 -11.83
CA ARG A 123 -19.12 17.93 -12.51
C ARG A 123 -20.30 18.67 -13.13
N ALA A 124 -21.32 17.96 -13.63
CA ALA A 124 -22.55 18.54 -14.15
C ALA A 124 -23.41 19.19 -13.05
N PHE A 125 -23.41 18.63 -11.83
CA PHE A 125 -23.98 19.28 -10.65
C PHE A 125 -23.30 20.63 -10.37
N ASP A 126 -21.97 20.65 -10.27
CA ASP A 126 -21.21 21.89 -10.03
C ASP A 126 -21.44 22.93 -11.15
N ALA A 127 -21.64 22.49 -12.39
CA ALA A 127 -21.99 23.34 -13.53
C ALA A 127 -23.42 23.94 -13.48
N GLY A 128 -24.27 23.51 -12.53
CA GLY A 128 -25.66 23.95 -12.36
C GLY A 128 -26.72 23.03 -12.96
N TYR A 129 -26.35 21.96 -13.67
CA TYR A 129 -27.28 21.09 -14.39
C TYR A 129 -28.01 20.07 -13.49
N TYR A 130 -28.05 20.26 -12.17
CA TYR A 130 -28.61 19.28 -11.22
C TYR A 130 -30.03 18.80 -11.60
N ARG A 131 -30.94 19.72 -11.93
CA ARG A 131 -32.33 19.36 -12.27
C ARG A 131 -32.43 18.67 -13.63
N THR A 132 -31.54 18.99 -14.57
CA THR A 132 -31.41 18.29 -15.86
C THR A 132 -30.86 16.87 -15.68
N ALA A 133 -29.85 16.70 -14.82
CA ALA A 133 -29.32 15.39 -14.44
C ALA A 133 -30.39 14.53 -13.76
N LEU A 134 -31.17 15.08 -12.81
CA LEU A 134 -32.31 14.39 -12.23
C LEU A 134 -33.35 13.97 -13.30
N LEU A 135 -33.75 14.87 -14.20
CA LEU A 135 -34.71 14.54 -15.27
C LEU A 135 -34.22 13.38 -16.15
N ILE A 136 -32.97 13.43 -16.62
CA ILE A 136 -32.38 12.39 -17.47
C ILE A 136 -32.22 11.07 -16.70
N GLY A 137 -31.66 11.13 -15.49
CA GLY A 137 -31.35 9.93 -14.70
C GLY A 137 -32.59 9.21 -14.18
N LEU A 138 -33.60 9.93 -13.69
CA LEU A 138 -34.88 9.34 -13.25
C LEU A 138 -35.70 8.80 -14.44
N PHE A 139 -35.59 9.43 -15.62
CA PHE A 139 -36.16 8.88 -16.85
C PHE A 139 -35.48 7.55 -17.23
N LEU A 140 -34.15 7.50 -17.24
CA LEU A 140 -33.39 6.27 -17.52
C LEU A 140 -33.65 5.15 -16.49
N GLN A 141 -33.75 5.48 -15.21
CA GLN A 141 -34.20 4.56 -14.15
C GLN A 141 -35.57 3.95 -14.50
N THR A 142 -36.56 4.81 -14.70
CA THR A 142 -37.96 4.40 -14.93
C THR A 142 -38.08 3.59 -16.22
N LEU A 143 -37.42 4.03 -17.29
CA LEU A 143 -37.31 3.31 -18.56
C LEU A 143 -36.68 1.92 -18.36
N GLY A 144 -35.56 1.82 -17.63
CA GLY A 144 -34.88 0.56 -17.36
C GLY A 144 -35.77 -0.47 -16.66
N VAL A 145 -36.54 -0.06 -15.63
CA VAL A 145 -37.49 -0.97 -14.96
C VAL A 145 -38.60 -1.44 -15.92
N PHE A 146 -39.23 -0.51 -16.66
CA PHE A 146 -40.31 -0.89 -17.57
C PHE A 146 -39.82 -1.72 -18.77
N MET A 147 -38.62 -1.47 -19.29
CA MET A 147 -38.00 -2.31 -20.33
C MET A 147 -37.64 -3.70 -19.80
N THR A 148 -37.13 -3.81 -18.57
CA THR A 148 -36.90 -5.11 -17.90
C THR A 148 -38.21 -5.91 -17.78
N SER A 149 -39.36 -5.25 -17.60
CA SER A 149 -40.68 -5.90 -17.53
C SER A 149 -41.24 -6.46 -18.85
N ILE A 150 -40.54 -6.23 -19.97
CA ILE A 150 -40.90 -6.75 -21.30
C ILE A 150 -39.77 -7.51 -21.99
N ALA A 151 -38.58 -7.56 -21.37
CA ALA A 151 -37.44 -8.29 -21.90
C ALA A 151 -37.73 -9.80 -22.02
N SER A 152 -37.28 -10.41 -23.11
CA SER A 152 -37.39 -11.85 -23.40
C SER A 152 -36.04 -12.54 -23.64
N GLU A 153 -34.95 -11.79 -23.63
CA GLU A 153 -33.59 -12.31 -23.86
C GLU A 153 -32.59 -11.65 -22.91
N TYR A 154 -31.56 -12.39 -22.50
CA TYR A 154 -30.53 -11.93 -21.55
C TYR A 154 -29.92 -10.56 -21.89
N TRP A 155 -29.58 -10.29 -23.16
CA TRP A 155 -28.98 -9.01 -23.55
C TRP A 155 -29.94 -7.82 -23.37
N GLN A 156 -31.26 -8.06 -23.46
CA GLN A 156 -32.27 -7.03 -23.24
C GLN A 156 -32.36 -6.66 -21.75
N VAL A 157 -32.25 -7.65 -20.85
CA VAL A 157 -32.15 -7.43 -19.40
C VAL A 157 -30.83 -6.74 -19.05
N LEU A 158 -29.71 -7.17 -19.63
CA LEU A 158 -28.40 -6.54 -19.44
C LEU A 158 -28.40 -5.07 -19.89
N LEU A 159 -29.08 -4.74 -20.99
CA LEU A 159 -29.23 -3.37 -21.47
C LEU A 159 -30.21 -2.55 -20.61
N ALA A 160 -31.33 -3.12 -20.18
CA ALA A 160 -32.37 -2.41 -19.44
C ALA A 160 -32.04 -2.22 -17.95
N GLN A 161 -31.65 -3.30 -17.26
CA GLN A 161 -31.28 -3.28 -15.85
C GLN A 161 -29.79 -2.94 -15.66
N GLY A 162 -28.88 -3.67 -16.32
CA GLY A 162 -27.45 -3.43 -16.16
C GLY A 162 -27.01 -2.03 -16.61
N ILE A 163 -27.32 -1.67 -17.85
CA ILE A 163 -26.85 -0.41 -18.46
C ILE A 163 -27.79 0.77 -18.18
N ALA A 164 -29.06 0.73 -18.58
CA ALA A 164 -29.93 1.91 -18.52
C ALA A 164 -30.26 2.33 -17.07
N GLN A 165 -30.59 1.37 -16.20
CA GLN A 165 -30.76 1.61 -14.76
C GLN A 165 -29.44 2.04 -14.10
N GLY A 166 -28.32 1.33 -14.34
CA GLY A 166 -26.99 1.69 -13.83
C GLY A 166 -26.55 3.12 -14.18
N LEU A 167 -26.69 3.53 -15.46
CA LEU A 167 -26.44 4.90 -15.91
C LEU A 167 -27.41 5.90 -15.26
N GLY A 168 -28.70 5.59 -15.23
CA GLY A 168 -29.72 6.46 -14.61
C GLY A 168 -29.42 6.73 -13.13
N ASN A 169 -29.04 5.69 -12.39
CA ASN A 169 -28.61 5.76 -11.01
C ASN A 169 -27.33 6.60 -10.84
N GLY A 170 -26.28 6.35 -11.64
CA GLY A 170 -25.02 7.10 -11.58
C GLY A 170 -25.14 8.58 -11.97
N ILE A 171 -26.14 8.92 -12.79
CA ILE A 171 -26.48 10.30 -13.12
C ILE A 171 -27.15 11.03 -11.94
N VAL A 172 -27.98 10.37 -11.13
CA VAL A 172 -28.69 11.04 -10.01
C VAL A 172 -27.94 11.00 -8.67
N PHE A 173 -27.15 9.96 -8.43
CA PHE A 173 -26.66 9.64 -7.08
C PHE A 173 -25.61 10.63 -6.59
N ALA A 174 -24.46 10.75 -7.26
CA ALA A 174 -23.38 11.68 -6.86
C ALA A 174 -23.84 13.15 -6.78
N PRO A 175 -24.62 13.69 -7.75
CA PRO A 175 -25.23 15.02 -7.65
C PRO A 175 -26.12 15.24 -6.43
N THR A 176 -26.86 14.21 -5.98
CA THR A 176 -27.78 14.36 -4.86
C THR A 176 -27.04 14.31 -3.52
N ILE A 177 -26.00 13.49 -3.38
CA ILE A 177 -25.06 13.57 -2.24
C ILE A 177 -24.39 14.95 -2.18
N ALA A 178 -23.87 15.42 -3.32
CA ALA A 178 -23.26 16.75 -3.42
C ALA A 178 -24.23 17.86 -3.04
N ASN A 179 -25.45 17.85 -3.58
CA ASN A 179 -26.49 18.83 -3.25
C ASN A 179 -26.78 18.87 -1.74
N MET A 180 -27.04 17.72 -1.10
CA MET A 180 -27.25 17.64 0.35
C MET A 180 -26.09 18.25 1.14
N SER A 181 -24.84 17.97 0.73
CA SER A 181 -23.66 18.51 1.42
C SER A 181 -23.55 20.04 1.42
N THR A 182 -24.20 20.73 0.48
CA THR A 182 -24.18 22.21 0.42
C THR A 182 -25.12 22.89 1.43
N TYR A 183 -26.10 22.16 1.97
CA TYR A 183 -27.12 22.72 2.89
C TYR A 183 -26.75 22.63 4.38
N PHE A 184 -25.71 21.85 4.74
CA PHE A 184 -25.39 21.53 6.14
C PHE A 184 -23.88 21.60 6.41
N THR A 185 -23.49 22.15 7.57
CA THR A 185 -22.13 22.06 8.13
C THR A 185 -22.13 21.20 9.40
N LYS A 186 -22.93 21.60 10.39
CA LYS A 186 -23.01 21.02 11.74
C LYS A 186 -23.86 19.74 11.80
N LYS A 187 -24.66 19.46 10.76
CA LYS A 187 -25.45 18.22 10.61
C LYS A 187 -25.18 17.53 9.27
N LYS A 188 -24.00 17.71 8.68
CA LYS A 188 -23.66 17.23 7.33
C LYS A 188 -23.70 15.70 7.25
N THR A 189 -23.13 15.01 8.24
CA THR A 189 -23.09 13.54 8.28
C THR A 189 -24.49 12.96 8.52
N ILE A 190 -25.26 13.54 9.43
CA ILE A 190 -26.65 13.18 9.77
C ILE A 190 -27.54 13.35 8.54
N ALA A 191 -27.45 14.48 7.82
CA ALA A 191 -28.24 14.76 6.63
C ALA A 191 -27.94 13.76 5.50
N ILE A 192 -26.67 13.51 5.20
CA ILE A 192 -26.26 12.57 4.14
C ILE A 192 -26.61 11.12 4.53
N SER A 193 -26.46 10.73 5.80
CA SER A 193 -26.78 9.37 6.26
C SER A 193 -28.29 9.10 6.35
N ALA A 194 -29.10 10.10 6.69
CA ALA A 194 -30.56 10.00 6.62
C ALA A 194 -31.06 9.86 5.17
N GLY A 195 -30.37 10.48 4.21
CA GLY A 195 -30.53 10.20 2.79
C GLY A 195 -30.12 8.76 2.44
N ALA A 196 -28.93 8.32 2.88
CA ALA A 196 -28.43 6.96 2.63
C ALA A 196 -29.33 5.85 3.23
N CYS A 197 -30.09 6.13 4.29
CA CYS A 197 -31.10 5.19 4.82
C CYS A 197 -32.20 4.84 3.81
N GLY A 198 -32.36 5.62 2.73
CA GLY A 198 -33.23 5.29 1.60
C GLY A 198 -32.88 3.94 0.97
N ALA A 199 -31.60 3.57 0.92
CA ALA A 199 -31.15 2.28 0.41
C ALA A 199 -31.74 1.11 1.20
N ALA A 200 -31.81 1.23 2.53
CA ALA A 200 -32.38 0.19 3.40
C ALA A 200 -33.91 0.14 3.36
N THR A 201 -34.60 1.29 3.32
CA THR A 201 -36.07 1.30 3.19
C THR A 201 -36.50 0.75 1.82
N GLY A 202 -35.77 1.09 0.74
CA GLY A 202 -35.97 0.49 -0.58
C GLY A 202 -35.62 -1.00 -0.60
N GLY A 203 -34.50 -1.39 0.00
CA GLY A 203 -34.04 -2.78 0.13
C GLY A 203 -34.91 -3.66 1.03
N MET A 204 -35.90 -3.10 1.73
CA MET A 204 -36.99 -3.87 2.35
C MET A 204 -38.26 -3.84 1.49
N VAL A 205 -38.66 -2.68 0.96
CA VAL A 205 -39.92 -2.54 0.20
C VAL A 205 -39.90 -3.28 -1.13
N PHE A 206 -38.86 -3.11 -1.95
CA PHE A 206 -38.82 -3.71 -3.29
C PHE A 206 -38.70 -5.25 -3.24
N PRO A 207 -37.83 -5.86 -2.41
CA PRO A 207 -37.83 -7.32 -2.23
C PRO A 207 -39.15 -7.89 -1.70
N LEU A 208 -39.84 -7.18 -0.79
CA LEU A 208 -41.16 -7.62 -0.29
C LEU A 208 -42.23 -7.59 -1.39
N ILE A 209 -42.23 -6.55 -2.25
CA ILE A 209 -43.11 -6.48 -3.43
C ILE A 209 -42.81 -7.64 -4.38
N ALA A 210 -41.54 -7.92 -4.66
CA ALA A 210 -41.12 -9.03 -5.50
C ALA A 210 -41.62 -10.38 -4.95
N GLN A 211 -41.33 -10.67 -3.68
CA GLN A 211 -41.70 -11.90 -3.00
C GLN A 211 -43.23 -12.13 -2.94
N GLN A 212 -44.02 -11.09 -2.67
CA GLN A 212 -45.47 -11.24 -2.49
C GLN A 212 -46.29 -11.21 -3.78
N LEU A 213 -45.78 -10.62 -4.86
CA LEU A 213 -46.50 -10.49 -6.13
C LEU A 213 -46.02 -11.45 -7.22
N MET A 214 -44.72 -11.80 -7.29
CA MET A 214 -44.19 -12.66 -8.35
C MET A 214 -44.92 -14.01 -8.43
N PRO A 215 -45.26 -14.71 -7.33
CA PRO A 215 -46.05 -15.95 -7.38
C PRO A 215 -47.53 -15.77 -7.74
N LYS A 216 -48.05 -14.53 -7.76
CA LYS A 216 -49.49 -14.23 -7.94
C LYS A 216 -49.82 -13.62 -9.30
N ILE A 217 -48.94 -12.76 -9.83
CA ILE A 217 -49.14 -12.02 -11.09
C ILE A 217 -47.97 -12.19 -12.07
N GLY A 218 -46.97 -13.02 -11.72
CA GLY A 218 -45.77 -13.26 -12.52
C GLY A 218 -44.75 -12.12 -12.45
N PHE A 219 -43.53 -12.42 -12.91
CA PHE A 219 -42.41 -11.48 -12.94
C PHE A 219 -42.75 -10.16 -13.66
N ARG A 220 -43.26 -10.25 -14.90
CA ARG A 220 -43.47 -9.09 -15.79
C ARG A 220 -44.43 -8.05 -15.20
N TRP A 221 -45.50 -8.45 -14.51
CA TRP A 221 -46.37 -7.49 -13.81
C TRP A 221 -45.80 -7.00 -12.48
N THR A 222 -45.07 -7.85 -11.76
CA THR A 222 -44.40 -7.48 -10.51
C THR A 222 -43.38 -6.36 -10.73
N VAL A 223 -42.53 -6.47 -11.75
CA VAL A 223 -41.56 -5.42 -12.14
C VAL A 223 -42.28 -4.13 -12.56
N ARG A 224 -43.47 -4.19 -13.17
CA ARG A 224 -44.27 -2.99 -13.49
C ARG A 224 -44.81 -2.30 -12.24
N VAL A 225 -45.25 -3.05 -11.23
CA VAL A 225 -45.66 -2.47 -9.94
C VAL A 225 -44.48 -1.76 -9.27
N MET A 226 -43.29 -2.37 -9.31
CA MET A 226 -42.05 -1.76 -8.82
C MET A 226 -41.69 -0.50 -9.63
N GLY A 227 -41.84 -0.53 -10.96
CA GLY A 227 -41.66 0.64 -11.84
C GLY A 227 -42.63 1.78 -11.57
N LEU A 228 -43.88 1.50 -11.17
CA LEU A 228 -44.84 2.52 -10.73
C LEU A 228 -44.42 3.17 -9.40
N VAL A 229 -43.86 2.39 -8.46
CA VAL A 229 -43.31 2.94 -7.20
C VAL A 229 -42.10 3.85 -7.49
N VAL A 230 -41.17 3.40 -8.37
CA VAL A 230 -40.02 4.20 -8.83
C VAL A 230 -40.46 5.50 -9.52
N LEU A 231 -41.51 5.45 -10.34
CA LEU A 231 -42.08 6.62 -11.02
C LEU A 231 -42.70 7.62 -10.02
N VAL A 232 -43.49 7.16 -9.05
CA VAL A 232 -44.09 8.05 -8.02
C VAL A 232 -42.99 8.71 -7.18
N ALA A 233 -41.98 7.97 -6.75
CA ALA A 233 -40.82 8.54 -6.06
C ALA A 233 -40.06 9.54 -6.95
N SER A 234 -39.90 9.27 -8.24
CA SER A 234 -39.26 10.17 -9.21
C SER A 234 -39.99 11.50 -9.38
N ILE A 235 -41.33 11.49 -9.42
CA ILE A 235 -42.16 12.70 -9.46
C ILE A 235 -41.94 13.53 -8.18
N LEU A 236 -41.94 12.90 -7.00
CA LEU A 236 -41.69 13.57 -5.73
C LEU A 236 -40.27 14.17 -5.65
N ILE A 237 -39.25 13.46 -6.14
CA ILE A 237 -37.87 13.96 -6.25
C ILE A 237 -37.82 15.26 -7.07
N LEU A 238 -38.43 15.30 -8.25
CA LEU A 238 -38.41 16.48 -9.13
C LEU A 238 -39.15 17.69 -8.51
N LEU A 239 -40.23 17.43 -7.77
CA LEU A 239 -41.00 18.45 -7.06
C LEU A 239 -40.21 19.05 -5.86
N LEU A 240 -39.44 18.24 -5.13
CA LEU A 240 -38.70 18.65 -3.92
C LEU A 240 -37.28 19.17 -4.19
N ALA A 241 -36.61 18.69 -5.23
CA ALA A 241 -35.20 18.99 -5.51
C ALA A 241 -34.95 20.47 -5.83
N ARG A 242 -34.04 21.11 -5.10
CA ARG A 242 -33.56 22.48 -5.30
C ARG A 242 -32.04 22.53 -5.14
N THR A 243 -31.37 23.34 -5.95
CA THR A 243 -29.96 23.70 -5.79
C THR A 243 -29.80 24.84 -4.78
N ARG A 244 -28.66 24.88 -4.07
CA ARG A 244 -28.29 26.01 -3.21
C ARG A 244 -27.29 26.97 -3.85
N LEU A 245 -26.17 26.45 -4.33
CA LEU A 245 -25.03 27.26 -4.79
C LEU A 245 -25.22 27.74 -6.25
N PRO A 246 -24.63 28.89 -6.61
CA PRO A 246 -24.60 29.36 -8.00
C PRO A 246 -23.75 28.45 -8.91
N PRO A 247 -24.01 28.41 -10.23
CA PRO A 247 -23.40 27.45 -11.15
C PRO A 247 -21.94 27.77 -11.48
N ARG A 248 -21.01 26.85 -11.14
CA ARG A 248 -19.60 26.89 -11.55
C ARG A 248 -19.46 26.40 -13.01
N LYS A 249 -19.84 27.27 -13.95
CA LYS A 249 -19.79 27.01 -15.39
C LYS A 249 -18.37 26.60 -15.84
N ALA A 250 -17.37 27.42 -15.57
CA ALA A 250 -15.98 27.19 -15.99
C ALA A 250 -15.19 26.28 -15.03
N GLY A 251 -14.35 25.40 -15.59
CA GLY A 251 -13.45 24.51 -14.85
C GLY A 251 -13.33 23.11 -15.48
N PRO A 252 -12.24 22.37 -15.22
CA PRO A 252 -11.99 21.04 -15.80
C PRO A 252 -13.02 19.99 -15.34
N LEU A 253 -13.04 18.83 -15.99
CA LEU A 253 -13.86 17.67 -15.58
C LEU A 253 -13.34 17.00 -14.29
N VAL A 254 -12.02 17.06 -14.06
CA VAL A 254 -11.29 16.39 -12.99
C VAL A 254 -10.47 17.44 -12.24
N GLU A 255 -10.57 17.50 -10.91
CA GLU A 255 -9.72 18.37 -10.09
C GLU A 255 -8.45 17.63 -9.66
N LEU A 256 -7.46 17.56 -10.57
CA LEU A 256 -6.17 16.90 -10.31
C LEU A 256 -5.43 17.45 -9.07
N ALA A 257 -5.73 18.68 -8.66
CA ALA A 257 -5.20 19.26 -7.42
C ALA A 257 -5.62 18.50 -6.16
N ALA A 258 -6.78 17.83 -6.15
CA ALA A 258 -7.24 17.04 -5.00
C ALA A 258 -6.31 15.86 -4.69
N PHE A 259 -5.61 15.30 -5.69
CA PHE A 259 -4.60 14.26 -5.49
C PHE A 259 -3.27 14.76 -4.88
N LYS A 260 -3.13 16.08 -4.64
CA LYS A 260 -2.06 16.65 -3.82
C LYS A 260 -2.43 16.74 -2.34
N GLU A 261 -3.71 16.55 -1.99
CA GLU A 261 -4.17 16.52 -0.61
C GLU A 261 -4.04 15.09 -0.05
N LEU A 262 -3.01 14.85 0.77
CA LEU A 262 -2.70 13.51 1.30
C LEU A 262 -3.92 12.83 1.98
N SER A 263 -4.72 13.59 2.73
CA SER A 263 -5.95 13.08 3.37
C SER A 263 -7.02 12.63 2.38
N TYR A 264 -7.10 13.24 1.20
CA TYR A 264 -8.02 12.87 0.13
C TYR A 264 -7.54 11.63 -0.62
N VAL A 265 -6.23 11.52 -0.89
CA VAL A 265 -5.61 10.33 -1.49
C VAL A 265 -5.74 9.11 -0.57
N LEU A 266 -5.34 9.24 0.70
CA LEU A 266 -5.45 8.16 1.69
C LEU A 266 -6.90 7.70 1.88
N PHE A 267 -7.86 8.64 1.88
CA PHE A 267 -9.28 8.29 1.93
C PHE A 267 -9.74 7.53 0.68
N ALA A 268 -9.36 7.96 -0.53
CA ALA A 268 -9.73 7.27 -1.77
C ALA A 268 -9.16 5.83 -1.81
N VAL A 269 -7.91 5.64 -1.40
CA VAL A 269 -7.24 4.32 -1.32
C VAL A 269 -7.88 3.44 -0.24
N ALA A 270 -8.10 3.97 0.96
CA ALA A 270 -8.76 3.23 2.04
C ALA A 270 -10.18 2.79 1.64
N MET A 271 -10.94 3.66 0.96
CA MET A 271 -12.28 3.33 0.47
C MET A 271 -12.30 2.21 -0.57
N PHE A 272 -11.33 2.20 -1.49
CA PHE A 272 -11.19 1.14 -2.49
C PHE A 272 -11.07 -0.23 -1.82
N PHE A 273 -10.14 -0.37 -0.88
CA PHE A 273 -9.91 -1.63 -0.15
C PHE A 273 -11.01 -1.97 0.87
N THR A 274 -11.72 -0.99 1.43
CA THR A 274 -12.82 -1.20 2.40
C THR A 274 -14.09 -1.74 1.72
N LEU A 275 -14.35 -1.38 0.47
CA LEU A 275 -15.61 -1.75 -0.19
C LEU A 275 -15.60 -3.16 -0.79
N TRP A 276 -14.47 -3.69 -1.24
CA TRP A 276 -14.34 -5.12 -1.61
C TRP A 276 -14.94 -6.08 -0.57
N PRO A 277 -14.45 -6.12 0.68
CA PRO A 277 -14.92 -7.09 1.69
C PRO A 277 -16.36 -6.79 2.16
N THR A 278 -16.74 -5.51 2.16
CA THR A 278 -18.12 -5.09 2.41
C THR A 278 -19.07 -5.70 1.38
N TRP A 279 -18.74 -5.62 0.08
CA TRP A 279 -19.59 -6.18 -0.98
C TRP A 279 -19.68 -7.70 -0.95
N ILE A 280 -18.59 -8.42 -0.59
CA ILE A 280 -18.66 -9.88 -0.40
C ILE A 280 -19.70 -10.22 0.66
N SER A 281 -19.57 -9.65 1.85
CA SER A 281 -20.43 -10.00 2.98
C SER A 281 -21.90 -9.64 2.71
N TYR A 282 -22.20 -8.53 2.02
CA TYR A 282 -23.57 -8.20 1.61
C TYR A 282 -24.13 -9.14 0.53
N ASN A 283 -23.32 -9.58 -0.44
CA ASN A 283 -23.80 -10.40 -1.55
C ASN A 283 -23.91 -11.89 -1.17
N TYR A 284 -22.93 -12.42 -0.44
CA TYR A 284 -22.79 -13.85 -0.14
C TYR A 284 -23.42 -14.29 1.18
N ALA A 285 -23.74 -13.41 2.13
CA ALA A 285 -24.43 -13.80 3.37
C ALA A 285 -25.77 -14.54 3.13
N ARG A 286 -26.49 -14.14 2.07
CA ARG A 286 -27.74 -14.79 1.63
C ARG A 286 -27.51 -16.25 1.20
N GLN A 287 -26.39 -16.51 0.53
CA GLN A 287 -26.04 -17.80 -0.05
C GLN A 287 -25.36 -18.71 0.99
N TYR A 288 -24.45 -18.17 1.81
CA TYR A 288 -23.85 -18.88 2.94
C TYR A 288 -24.92 -19.47 3.88
N ALA A 289 -26.02 -18.74 4.10
CA ALA A 289 -27.14 -19.22 4.89
C ALA A 289 -27.86 -20.46 4.32
N THR A 290 -27.89 -20.64 2.99
CA THR A 290 -28.45 -21.84 2.35
C THR A 290 -27.42 -22.95 2.19
N ASP A 291 -26.16 -22.59 1.93
CA ASP A 291 -25.12 -23.52 1.50
C ASP A 291 -24.32 -24.13 2.67
N LYS A 292 -24.32 -23.47 3.84
CA LYS A 292 -23.50 -23.85 5.00
C LYS A 292 -24.24 -23.84 6.35
N LEU A 293 -25.43 -23.24 6.45
CA LEU A 293 -26.18 -23.11 7.72
C LEU A 293 -27.51 -23.89 7.76
N ASP A 294 -27.75 -24.77 6.79
CA ASP A 294 -29.01 -25.52 6.58
C ASP A 294 -30.27 -24.63 6.55
N GLY A 295 -30.11 -23.34 6.21
CA GLY A 295 -31.19 -22.36 6.19
C GLY A 295 -32.10 -22.52 4.98
N THR A 296 -33.41 -22.35 5.18
CA THR A 296 -34.36 -22.39 4.07
C THR A 296 -34.24 -21.13 3.19
N ALA A 297 -34.83 -21.18 2.00
CA ALA A 297 -34.99 -19.99 1.17
C ALA A 297 -35.70 -18.83 1.92
N SER A 298 -36.57 -19.12 2.90
CA SER A 298 -37.22 -18.10 3.72
C SER A 298 -36.24 -17.42 4.69
N ASP A 299 -35.32 -18.19 5.28
CA ASP A 299 -34.30 -17.66 6.21
C ASP A 299 -33.27 -16.83 5.45
N SER A 300 -32.88 -17.29 4.26
CA SER A 300 -32.06 -16.59 3.28
C SER A 300 -32.60 -15.18 2.95
N PHE A 301 -33.92 -15.05 2.70
CA PHE A 301 -34.56 -13.73 2.53
C PHE A 301 -34.68 -12.95 3.84
N THR A 302 -34.91 -13.61 4.97
CA THR A 302 -35.03 -12.94 6.27
C THR A 302 -33.70 -12.30 6.69
N ILE A 303 -32.56 -12.94 6.38
CA ILE A 303 -31.21 -12.36 6.51
C ILE A 303 -31.06 -11.06 5.71
N LEU A 304 -31.55 -11.01 4.47
CA LEU A 304 -31.50 -9.80 3.64
C LEU A 304 -32.39 -8.66 4.18
N ILE A 305 -33.49 -8.99 4.86
CA ILE A 305 -34.33 -8.00 5.55
C ILE A 305 -33.63 -7.50 6.82
N VAL A 306 -33.07 -8.41 7.64
CA VAL A 306 -32.37 -8.07 8.89
C VAL A 306 -31.15 -7.18 8.65
N ILE A 307 -30.29 -7.49 7.67
CA ILE A 307 -29.08 -6.70 7.37
C ILE A 307 -29.44 -5.25 6.99
N ASN A 308 -30.54 -5.05 6.26
CA ASN A 308 -31.03 -3.73 5.88
C ASN A 308 -31.70 -3.00 7.06
N ALA A 309 -32.54 -3.68 7.83
CA ALA A 309 -33.25 -3.12 8.97
C ALA A 309 -32.29 -2.65 10.07
N VAL A 310 -31.34 -3.49 10.49
CA VAL A 310 -30.30 -3.14 11.48
C VAL A 310 -29.30 -2.13 10.90
N GLY A 311 -29.16 -2.09 9.58
CA GLY A 311 -28.40 -1.05 8.87
C GLY A 311 -29.00 0.36 8.99
N ILE A 312 -30.25 0.55 9.41
CA ILE A 312 -30.81 1.91 9.63
C ILE A 312 -30.20 2.57 10.90
N PRO A 313 -30.26 1.98 12.10
CA PRO A 313 -29.58 2.54 13.26
C PRO A 313 -28.05 2.56 13.08
N GLY A 314 -27.46 1.61 12.36
CA GLY A 314 -26.03 1.63 12.01
C GLY A 314 -25.61 2.92 11.30
N ARG A 315 -26.36 3.33 10.26
CA ARG A 315 -26.15 4.59 9.54
C ARG A 315 -26.37 5.82 10.43
N MET A 316 -27.45 5.83 11.22
CA MET A 316 -27.86 7.02 11.97
C MET A 316 -27.04 7.27 13.25
N VAL A 317 -26.67 6.22 14.00
CA VAL A 317 -25.87 6.37 15.23
C VAL A 317 -24.44 6.78 14.87
N ALA A 318 -23.84 6.14 13.85
CA ALA A 318 -22.51 6.51 13.37
C ALA A 318 -22.46 7.98 12.90
N ALA A 319 -23.48 8.42 12.16
CA ALA A 319 -23.61 9.81 11.72
C ALA A 319 -23.83 10.80 12.87
N TYR A 320 -24.62 10.44 13.89
CA TYR A 320 -24.82 11.25 15.08
C TYR A 320 -23.53 11.44 15.87
N LEU A 321 -22.76 10.37 16.11
CA LEU A 321 -21.46 10.43 16.79
C LEU A 321 -20.45 11.30 16.02
N ALA A 322 -20.47 11.21 14.69
CA ALA A 322 -19.61 11.99 13.80
C ALA A 322 -19.90 13.49 13.88
N ASP A 323 -21.14 13.92 13.66
CA ASP A 323 -21.48 15.35 13.69
C ASP A 323 -21.47 15.95 15.11
N ARG A 324 -21.75 15.14 16.15
CA ARG A 324 -21.92 15.65 17.52
C ARG A 324 -20.65 15.70 18.37
N TYR A 325 -19.72 14.76 18.18
CA TYR A 325 -18.61 14.56 19.13
C TYR A 325 -17.22 14.44 18.49
N PHE A 326 -17.06 13.65 17.42
CA PHE A 326 -15.73 13.20 17.00
C PHE A 326 -15.30 13.64 15.60
N GLY A 327 -16.22 14.03 14.73
CA GLY A 327 -15.97 14.25 13.29
C GLY A 327 -16.02 12.96 12.48
N ALA A 328 -16.40 13.07 11.20
CA ALA A 328 -16.69 11.91 10.34
C ALA A 328 -15.55 10.88 10.25
N VAL A 329 -14.32 11.31 9.95
CA VAL A 329 -13.13 10.43 9.83
C VAL A 329 -12.89 9.62 11.12
N ASN A 330 -13.05 10.25 12.29
CA ASN A 330 -12.71 9.64 13.57
C ASN A 330 -13.74 8.61 14.05
N VAL A 331 -15.00 8.67 13.56
CA VAL A 331 -15.97 7.58 13.73
C VAL A 331 -15.82 6.54 12.63
N PHE A 332 -15.39 6.95 11.44
CA PHE A 332 -15.25 6.06 10.29
C PHE A 332 -14.17 4.99 10.49
N ILE A 333 -12.99 5.36 10.99
CA ILE A 333 -11.89 4.42 11.26
C ILE A 333 -12.32 3.27 12.20
N PRO A 334 -12.86 3.50 13.42
CA PRO A 334 -13.31 2.41 14.27
C PRO A 334 -14.51 1.64 13.69
N THR A 335 -15.39 2.29 12.92
CA THR A 335 -16.49 1.58 12.22
C THR A 335 -15.95 0.57 11.20
N ILE A 336 -14.89 0.93 10.46
CA ILE A 336 -14.20 0.02 9.52
C ILE A 336 -13.50 -1.11 10.29
N LEU A 337 -12.78 -0.81 11.37
CA LEU A 337 -12.12 -1.84 12.19
C LEU A 337 -13.12 -2.83 12.79
N SER A 338 -14.26 -2.35 13.32
CA SER A 338 -15.32 -3.22 13.82
C SER A 338 -15.93 -4.09 12.73
N ALA A 339 -16.20 -3.55 11.53
CA ALA A 339 -16.69 -4.35 10.41
C ALA A 339 -15.67 -5.41 9.96
N GLY A 340 -14.37 -5.06 9.89
CA GLY A 340 -13.30 -6.00 9.55
C GLY A 340 -13.24 -7.17 10.54
N ILE A 341 -13.26 -6.87 11.85
CA ILE A 341 -13.33 -7.88 12.91
C ILE A 341 -14.57 -8.77 12.75
N CYS A 342 -15.74 -8.20 12.41
CA CYS A 342 -16.93 -9.01 12.11
C CYS A 342 -16.73 -9.93 10.90
N ILE A 343 -16.00 -9.53 9.86
CA ILE A 343 -15.73 -10.39 8.69
C ILE A 343 -14.80 -11.55 9.08
N TYR A 344 -13.77 -11.33 9.91
CA TYR A 344 -12.99 -12.46 10.48
C TYR A 344 -13.87 -13.40 11.31
N MET A 345 -14.79 -12.87 12.12
CA MET A 345 -15.72 -13.68 12.91
C MET A 345 -16.71 -14.49 12.06
N TRP A 346 -16.86 -14.20 10.76
CA TRP A 346 -17.75 -14.94 9.87
C TRP A 346 -17.30 -16.40 9.65
N SER A 347 -16.00 -16.69 9.72
CA SER A 347 -15.48 -18.06 9.55
C SER A 347 -15.70 -18.98 10.75
N GLN A 348 -16.46 -18.54 11.76
CA GLN A 348 -16.80 -19.28 12.98
C GLN A 348 -18.32 -19.32 13.19
N VAL A 349 -19.09 -19.20 12.09
CA VAL A 349 -20.55 -19.08 12.09
C VAL A 349 -21.14 -20.35 11.50
N ASP A 350 -21.12 -21.43 12.27
CA ASP A 350 -21.52 -22.77 11.79
C ASP A 350 -22.99 -23.11 12.10
N THR A 351 -23.81 -22.12 12.46
CA THR A 351 -25.23 -22.31 12.81
C THR A 351 -26.12 -21.17 12.32
N LEU A 352 -27.36 -21.47 11.93
CA LEU A 352 -28.32 -20.48 11.44
C LEU A 352 -28.60 -19.32 12.45
N PRO A 353 -28.76 -19.56 13.77
CA PRO A 353 -28.89 -18.47 14.75
C PRO A 353 -27.62 -17.62 14.86
N GLY A 354 -26.44 -18.24 14.74
CA GLY A 354 -25.17 -17.53 14.61
C GLY A 354 -25.14 -16.64 13.37
N GLY A 355 -25.67 -17.13 12.24
CA GLY A 355 -25.87 -16.37 11.01
C GLY A 355 -26.67 -15.09 11.24
N PHE A 356 -27.85 -15.21 11.86
CA PHE A 356 -28.68 -14.03 12.19
C PHE A 356 -27.99 -13.04 13.14
N ALA A 357 -27.24 -13.54 14.13
CA ALA A 357 -26.47 -12.69 15.04
C ALA A 357 -25.33 -11.94 14.31
N TRP A 358 -24.53 -12.65 13.52
CA TRP A 358 -23.44 -12.10 12.72
C TRP A 358 -23.96 -11.07 11.70
N VAL A 359 -25.00 -11.41 10.94
CA VAL A 359 -25.66 -10.51 9.97
C VAL A 359 -26.15 -9.23 10.64
N SER A 360 -26.65 -9.30 11.88
CA SER A 360 -27.10 -8.12 12.63
C SER A 360 -25.93 -7.19 12.99
N VAL A 361 -24.83 -7.74 13.51
CA VAL A 361 -23.67 -6.94 13.92
C VAL A 361 -22.91 -6.39 12.70
N PHE A 362 -22.66 -7.23 11.68
CA PHE A 362 -22.04 -6.78 10.43
C PHE A 362 -22.95 -5.78 9.69
N GLY A 363 -24.26 -6.01 9.65
CA GLY A 363 -25.23 -5.09 9.07
C GLY A 363 -25.18 -3.70 9.70
N TYR A 364 -25.07 -3.62 11.03
CA TYR A 364 -24.89 -2.34 11.74
C TYR A 364 -23.62 -1.59 11.28
N PHE A 365 -22.44 -2.21 11.36
CA PHE A 365 -21.17 -1.55 11.04
C PHE A 365 -21.00 -1.31 9.53
N GLY A 366 -21.27 -2.31 8.68
CA GLY A 366 -21.16 -2.20 7.23
C GLY A 366 -22.13 -1.17 6.62
N ALA A 367 -23.34 -1.03 7.19
CA ALA A 367 -24.23 0.05 6.80
C ALA A 367 -23.71 1.42 7.27
N GLY A 368 -23.16 1.50 8.48
CA GLY A 368 -22.42 2.67 8.97
C GLY A 368 -21.30 3.10 8.01
N ILE A 369 -20.53 2.14 7.47
CA ILE A 369 -19.50 2.41 6.45
C ILE A 369 -20.13 3.04 5.20
N GLN A 370 -21.17 2.42 4.65
CA GLN A 370 -21.84 2.89 3.43
C GLN A 370 -22.35 4.34 3.53
N SER A 371 -22.77 4.80 4.72
CA SER A 371 -23.24 6.18 4.91
C SER A 371 -22.17 7.16 5.36
N LEU A 372 -21.20 6.73 6.17
CA LEU A 372 -20.05 7.55 6.56
C LEU A 372 -19.11 7.83 5.38
N PHE A 373 -19.03 6.95 4.39
CA PHE A 373 -18.28 7.13 3.15
C PHE A 373 -18.62 8.45 2.41
N PRO A 374 -19.85 8.67 1.88
CA PRO A 374 -20.18 9.88 1.13
C PRO A 374 -20.07 11.15 1.98
N SER A 375 -20.42 11.08 3.27
CA SER A 375 -20.34 12.23 4.18
C SER A 375 -18.91 12.59 4.57
N THR A 376 -18.00 11.62 4.71
CA THR A 376 -16.58 11.89 4.95
C THR A 376 -15.96 12.53 3.72
N CYS A 377 -16.26 12.03 2.52
CA CYS A 377 -15.86 12.66 1.26
C CYS A 377 -16.34 14.13 1.15
N ALA A 378 -17.60 14.38 1.52
CA ALA A 378 -18.19 15.71 1.58
C ALA A 378 -17.66 16.60 2.72
N SER A 379 -16.93 16.02 3.68
CA SER A 379 -16.29 16.73 4.81
C SER A 379 -14.82 17.04 4.54
N LEU A 380 -14.13 16.20 3.74
CA LEU A 380 -12.79 16.48 3.22
C LEU A 380 -12.81 17.58 2.13
N THR A 381 -13.96 17.83 1.51
CA THR A 381 -14.12 18.88 0.49
C THR A 381 -14.30 20.25 1.15
N LYS A 382 -13.24 21.07 1.12
CA LYS A 382 -13.22 22.46 1.64
C LYS A 382 -14.02 23.44 0.78
N ASP A 383 -13.91 23.31 -0.54
CA ASP A 383 -14.55 24.18 -1.53
C ASP A 383 -15.86 23.54 -2.02
N LEU A 384 -16.99 24.00 -1.47
CA LEU A 384 -18.31 23.46 -1.79
C LEU A 384 -18.77 23.74 -3.23
N SER A 385 -18.11 24.65 -3.97
CA SER A 385 -18.36 24.86 -5.41
C SER A 385 -17.82 23.73 -6.31
N LYS A 386 -17.14 22.74 -5.69
CA LYS A 386 -16.54 21.57 -6.33
C LYS A 386 -16.98 20.25 -5.68
N ALA A 387 -18.02 20.30 -4.84
CA ALA A 387 -18.50 19.15 -4.10
C ALA A 387 -18.89 17.99 -5.03
N GLY A 388 -19.55 18.29 -6.14
CA GLY A 388 -19.92 17.30 -7.15
C GLY A 388 -18.69 16.63 -7.76
N THR A 389 -17.74 17.42 -8.27
CA THR A 389 -16.51 16.90 -8.90
C THR A 389 -15.69 16.04 -7.92
N ARG A 390 -15.50 16.48 -6.67
CA ARG A 390 -14.69 15.73 -5.69
C ARG A 390 -15.37 14.46 -5.16
N ILE A 391 -16.68 14.47 -4.95
CA ILE A 391 -17.45 13.24 -4.62
C ILE A 391 -17.44 12.29 -5.82
N GLY A 392 -17.63 12.84 -7.03
CA GLY A 392 -17.63 12.10 -8.28
C GLY A 392 -16.33 11.37 -8.58
N MET A 393 -15.17 12.04 -8.41
CA MET A 393 -13.85 11.43 -8.63
C MET A 393 -13.62 10.20 -7.73
N ILE A 394 -14.00 10.28 -6.45
CA ILE A 394 -13.87 9.15 -5.53
C ILE A 394 -14.82 8.01 -5.90
N PHE A 395 -16.06 8.32 -6.33
CA PHE A 395 -16.99 7.30 -6.82
C PHE A 395 -16.41 6.58 -8.06
N THR A 396 -15.86 7.32 -9.04
CA THR A 396 -15.24 6.76 -10.24
C THR A 396 -13.97 5.93 -9.95
N ILE A 397 -13.26 6.16 -8.84
CA ILE A 397 -12.16 5.26 -8.39
C ILE A 397 -12.74 3.95 -7.83
N ILE A 398 -13.84 4.04 -7.07
CA ILE A 398 -14.46 2.93 -6.35
C ILE A 398 -15.27 1.99 -7.26
N SER A 399 -15.75 2.44 -8.42
CA SER A 399 -16.44 1.57 -9.39
C SER A 399 -15.62 0.35 -9.80
N PHE A 400 -14.29 0.49 -9.88
CA PHE A 400 -13.39 -0.63 -10.18
C PHE A 400 -13.33 -1.66 -9.06
N ALA A 401 -13.37 -1.23 -7.78
CA ALA A 401 -13.48 -2.15 -6.65
C ALA A 401 -14.84 -2.87 -6.66
N ALA A 402 -15.93 -2.13 -6.86
CA ALA A 402 -17.27 -2.71 -6.91
C ALA A 402 -17.47 -3.72 -8.07
N LEU A 403 -16.87 -3.44 -9.24
CA LEU A 403 -16.88 -4.35 -10.39
C LEU A 403 -16.07 -5.63 -10.16
N THR A 404 -14.96 -5.55 -9.43
CA THR A 404 -14.02 -6.68 -9.26
C THR A 404 -14.30 -7.54 -8.02
N GLY A 405 -14.92 -7.00 -6.98
CA GLY A 405 -15.11 -7.70 -5.70
C GLY A 405 -15.84 -9.04 -5.82
N SER A 406 -17.07 -9.05 -6.35
CA SER A 406 -17.87 -10.28 -6.45
C SER A 406 -17.24 -11.34 -7.39
N PRO A 407 -16.74 -10.99 -8.61
CA PRO A 407 -16.05 -11.97 -9.45
C PRO A 407 -14.77 -12.55 -8.85
N LEU A 408 -14.00 -11.77 -8.08
CA LEU A 408 -12.82 -12.28 -7.36
C LEU A 408 -13.24 -13.24 -6.24
N ALA A 409 -14.24 -12.88 -5.43
CA ALA A 409 -14.77 -13.71 -4.36
C ALA A 409 -15.28 -15.07 -4.88
N GLY A 410 -16.11 -15.05 -5.92
CA GLY A 410 -16.60 -16.27 -6.56
C GLY A 410 -15.48 -17.13 -7.14
N LYS A 411 -14.39 -16.51 -7.63
CA LYS A 411 -13.21 -17.26 -8.10
C LYS A 411 -12.41 -17.89 -6.94
N PHE A 412 -12.28 -17.21 -5.80
CA PHE A 412 -11.69 -17.83 -4.59
C PHE A 412 -12.51 -19.03 -4.14
N MET A 413 -13.84 -18.91 -4.05
CA MET A 413 -14.73 -20.02 -3.69
C MET A 413 -14.64 -21.20 -4.69
N GLN A 414 -14.52 -20.93 -5.99
CA GLN A 414 -14.28 -21.96 -7.01
C GLN A 414 -12.93 -22.66 -6.82
N MET A 415 -11.88 -21.92 -6.42
CA MET A 415 -10.56 -22.48 -6.12
C MET A 415 -10.54 -23.32 -4.84
N THR A 416 -11.47 -23.10 -3.91
CA THR A 416 -11.65 -23.87 -2.66
C THR A 416 -12.85 -24.81 -2.69
N GLY A 417 -13.27 -25.29 -3.87
CA GLY A 417 -14.28 -26.35 -4.00
C GLY A 417 -15.69 -25.98 -3.51
N GLY A 418 -16.02 -24.68 -3.46
CA GLY A 418 -17.27 -24.17 -2.91
C GLY A 418 -17.16 -23.70 -1.45
N ASP A 419 -16.01 -23.86 -0.81
CA ASP A 419 -15.82 -23.34 0.55
C ASP A 419 -15.65 -21.81 0.60
N TYR A 420 -16.18 -21.21 1.65
CA TYR A 420 -16.23 -19.76 1.83
C TYR A 420 -15.00 -19.18 2.55
N LEU A 421 -14.18 -20.00 3.21
CA LEU A 421 -13.07 -19.54 4.06
C LEU A 421 -12.08 -18.65 3.31
N ALA A 422 -11.71 -18.98 2.06
CA ALA A 422 -10.80 -18.16 1.27
C ALA A 422 -11.40 -16.78 0.91
N ALA A 423 -12.72 -16.68 0.69
CA ALA A 423 -13.40 -15.41 0.43
C ALA A 423 -13.62 -14.60 1.73
N GLN A 424 -13.87 -15.29 2.85
CA GLN A 424 -13.95 -14.68 4.20
C GLN A 424 -12.58 -14.12 4.62
N MET A 425 -11.50 -14.89 4.43
CA MET A 425 -10.14 -14.48 4.76
C MET A 425 -9.57 -13.45 3.78
N TRP A 426 -9.88 -13.49 2.48
CA TRP A 426 -9.61 -12.34 1.60
C TRP A 426 -10.42 -11.10 2.01
N GLY A 427 -11.59 -11.30 2.61
CA GLY A 427 -12.44 -10.26 3.16
C GLY A 427 -11.87 -9.60 4.43
N GLY A 428 -11.34 -10.37 5.36
CA GLY A 428 -10.68 -9.85 6.57
C GLY A 428 -9.25 -9.38 6.32
N SER A 429 -8.47 -10.19 5.61
CA SER A 429 -7.02 -10.09 5.43
C SER A 429 -6.66 -9.47 4.08
N ASN A 430 -6.82 -8.15 3.93
CA ASN A 430 -6.28 -7.42 2.77
C ASN A 430 -4.74 -7.22 2.86
N THR A 431 -4.04 -8.20 3.45
CA THR A 431 -2.60 -8.49 3.42
C THR A 431 -2.39 -9.94 3.88
N SER A 432 -1.90 -10.81 2.99
CA SER A 432 -1.58 -12.24 3.23
C SER A 432 -2.76 -13.17 3.57
N SER A 433 -2.72 -14.49 3.32
CA SER A 433 -1.68 -15.32 2.70
C SER A 433 -2.24 -16.39 1.76
N LEU A 434 -2.00 -16.23 0.45
CA LEU A 434 -2.01 -17.31 -0.54
C LEU A 434 -0.73 -17.16 -1.38
N LEU A 435 -0.11 -18.28 -1.76
CA LEU A 435 1.09 -18.27 -2.60
C LEU A 435 0.75 -17.58 -3.94
N ALA A 436 1.43 -16.48 -4.26
CA ALA A 436 1.13 -15.71 -5.46
C ALA A 436 1.29 -16.60 -6.71
N PRO A 437 0.33 -16.61 -7.67
CA PRO A 437 0.40 -17.51 -8.83
C PRO A 437 1.69 -17.41 -9.64
N ALA A 438 2.29 -16.21 -9.72
CA ALA A 438 3.59 -16.00 -10.35
C ALA A 438 4.75 -16.72 -9.64
N LEU A 439 4.72 -16.84 -8.30
CA LEU A 439 5.70 -17.60 -7.53
C LEU A 439 5.55 -19.10 -7.76
N LEU A 440 4.30 -19.61 -7.82
CA LEU A 440 4.03 -21.01 -8.12
C LEU A 440 4.50 -21.36 -9.55
N GLN A 441 4.18 -20.52 -10.54
CA GLN A 441 4.63 -20.69 -11.93
C GLN A 441 6.15 -20.64 -12.05
N ARG A 442 6.83 -19.77 -11.28
CA ARG A 442 8.30 -19.72 -11.21
C ARG A 442 8.88 -20.97 -10.54
N ALA A 443 8.28 -21.48 -9.46
CA ALA A 443 8.69 -22.73 -8.83
C ALA A 443 8.59 -23.93 -9.79
N GLN A 444 7.47 -24.03 -10.52
CA GLN A 444 7.25 -25.09 -11.52
C GLN A 444 8.25 -24.99 -12.68
N SER A 445 8.54 -23.78 -13.17
CA SER A 445 9.58 -23.53 -14.19
C SER A 445 10.98 -23.95 -13.70
N MET A 446 11.37 -23.56 -12.48
CA MET A 446 12.65 -23.93 -11.86
C MET A 446 12.76 -25.44 -11.56
N THR A 447 11.65 -26.10 -11.27
CA THR A 447 11.60 -27.56 -11.06
C THR A 447 11.68 -28.32 -12.38
N SER A 448 11.08 -27.80 -13.46
CA SER A 448 11.28 -28.32 -14.82
C SER A 448 12.74 -28.17 -15.28
N GLU A 449 13.40 -27.04 -14.96
CA GLU A 449 14.84 -26.85 -15.21
C GLU A 449 15.67 -27.89 -14.45
N TYR A 450 15.36 -28.12 -13.17
CA TYR A 450 16.00 -29.15 -12.34
C TYR A 450 15.86 -30.55 -12.94
N ASP A 451 14.65 -30.98 -13.30
CA ASP A 451 14.41 -32.32 -13.83
C ASP A 451 15.12 -32.57 -15.17
N ASP A 452 15.17 -31.59 -16.07
CA ASP A 452 15.86 -31.71 -17.35
C ASP A 452 17.39 -31.67 -17.21
N LEU A 453 17.92 -30.87 -16.27
CA LEU A 453 19.35 -30.91 -15.93
C LEU A 453 19.73 -32.23 -15.23
N GLN A 454 18.87 -32.78 -14.37
CA GLN A 454 19.09 -34.07 -13.70
C GLN A 454 19.11 -35.22 -14.72
N LYS A 455 18.17 -35.26 -15.67
CA LYS A 455 18.17 -36.20 -16.82
C LYS A 455 19.46 -36.06 -17.64
N THR A 456 19.90 -34.83 -17.90
CA THR A 456 21.13 -34.53 -18.67
C THR A 456 22.38 -35.02 -17.93
N LEU A 457 22.48 -34.76 -16.62
CA LEU A 457 23.64 -35.13 -15.80
C LEU A 457 23.80 -36.64 -15.65
N ASN A 458 22.68 -37.38 -15.61
CA ASN A 458 22.66 -38.85 -15.66
C ASN A 458 23.16 -39.42 -17.00
N ALA A 459 23.16 -38.62 -18.08
CA ALA A 459 23.63 -39.03 -19.41
C ALA A 459 25.06 -38.55 -19.73
N SER A 460 25.46 -37.37 -19.23
CA SER A 460 26.85 -36.90 -19.29
C SER A 460 27.16 -35.93 -18.14
N PHE A 461 28.26 -36.18 -17.43
CA PHE A 461 28.65 -35.37 -16.28
C PHE A 461 29.26 -34.03 -16.69
N ASP A 462 28.76 -32.95 -16.09
CA ASP A 462 29.16 -31.57 -16.33
C ASP A 462 29.14 -30.84 -14.98
N SER A 463 30.29 -30.33 -14.53
CA SER A 463 30.43 -29.68 -13.23
C SER A 463 29.62 -28.39 -13.09
N THR A 464 29.35 -27.69 -14.20
CA THR A 464 28.54 -26.46 -14.19
C THR A 464 27.05 -26.79 -14.01
N LYS A 465 26.57 -27.83 -14.70
CA LYS A 465 25.19 -28.34 -14.55
C LYS A 465 24.98 -28.99 -13.19
N ALA A 466 25.96 -29.76 -12.68
CA ALA A 466 25.91 -30.34 -11.35
C ALA A 466 25.76 -29.27 -10.25
N LYS A 467 26.46 -28.13 -10.37
CA LYS A 467 26.26 -26.99 -9.46
C LYS A 467 24.84 -26.43 -9.59
N ARG A 468 24.36 -26.20 -10.81
CA ARG A 468 23.01 -25.65 -11.07
C ARG A 468 21.89 -26.55 -10.52
N VAL A 469 22.03 -27.86 -10.66
CA VAL A 469 21.14 -28.86 -10.04
C VAL A 469 21.08 -28.71 -8.52
N GLY A 470 22.24 -28.52 -7.87
CA GLY A 470 22.32 -28.28 -6.41
C GLY A 470 21.78 -26.93 -5.95
N GLU A 471 21.74 -25.92 -6.82
CA GLU A 471 21.05 -24.64 -6.55
C GLU A 471 19.52 -24.80 -6.61
N LEU A 472 19.02 -25.62 -7.55
CA LEU A 472 17.59 -25.78 -7.81
C LEU A 472 16.91 -26.84 -6.91
N SER A 473 17.64 -27.82 -6.37
CA SER A 473 17.05 -28.93 -5.60
C SER A 473 16.20 -28.44 -4.43
N ARG A 474 16.62 -27.38 -3.72
CA ARG A 474 15.86 -26.76 -2.62
C ARG A 474 14.48 -26.26 -3.05
N VAL A 475 14.33 -25.78 -4.29
CA VAL A 475 13.04 -25.32 -4.84
C VAL A 475 12.21 -26.52 -5.28
N ALA A 476 12.81 -27.51 -5.95
CA ALA A 476 12.14 -28.73 -6.38
C ALA A 476 11.60 -29.55 -5.18
N GLU A 477 12.39 -29.69 -4.11
CA GLU A 477 11.97 -30.37 -2.87
C GLU A 477 10.86 -29.60 -2.14
N ALA A 478 10.97 -28.27 -2.04
CA ALA A 478 9.94 -27.44 -1.40
C ALA A 478 8.62 -27.44 -2.18
N LEU A 479 8.68 -27.36 -3.52
CA LEU A 479 7.50 -27.46 -4.38
C LEU A 479 6.86 -28.83 -4.25
N LYS A 480 7.62 -29.91 -4.37
CA LYS A 480 7.12 -31.28 -4.27
C LYS A 480 6.49 -31.59 -2.91
N ALA A 481 7.02 -31.02 -1.83
CA ALA A 481 6.41 -31.12 -0.50
C ALA A 481 5.07 -30.36 -0.41
N TRP A 482 5.02 -29.15 -0.98
CA TRP A 482 3.79 -28.35 -1.06
C TRP A 482 2.72 -29.01 -1.95
N GLU A 483 3.07 -29.47 -3.15
CA GLU A 483 2.18 -30.19 -4.07
C GLU A 483 1.63 -31.48 -3.44
N LYS A 484 2.44 -32.22 -2.67
CA LYS A 484 1.98 -33.40 -1.93
C LYS A 484 0.92 -33.02 -0.88
N SER A 485 1.17 -32.01 -0.05
CA SER A 485 0.21 -31.57 0.97
C SER A 485 -1.05 -30.99 0.32
N GLN A 486 -0.92 -30.28 -0.80
CA GLN A 486 -2.06 -29.82 -1.60
C GLN A 486 -2.92 -30.98 -2.12
N ALA A 487 -2.29 -32.06 -2.61
CA ALA A 487 -2.99 -33.26 -3.05
C ALA A 487 -3.73 -33.93 -1.88
N SER A 488 -3.10 -34.10 -0.73
CA SER A 488 -3.76 -34.67 0.46
C SER A 488 -4.90 -33.79 0.99
N VAL A 489 -4.76 -32.45 0.97
CA VAL A 489 -5.85 -31.52 1.25
C VAL A 489 -7.02 -31.70 0.26
N ALA A 490 -6.73 -31.89 -1.03
CA ALA A 490 -7.77 -32.12 -2.04
C ALA A 490 -8.46 -33.49 -1.87
N GLU A 491 -7.73 -34.55 -1.54
CA GLU A 491 -8.27 -35.89 -1.26
C GLU A 491 -9.16 -35.89 0.00
N LEU A 492 -8.71 -35.27 1.09
CA LEU A 492 -9.49 -35.10 2.33
C LEU A 492 -10.73 -34.23 2.09
N THR A 493 -10.62 -33.16 1.31
CA THR A 493 -11.76 -32.32 0.91
C THR A 493 -12.75 -33.09 0.03
N ALA A 494 -12.28 -33.98 -0.85
CA ALA A 494 -13.16 -34.83 -1.65
C ALA A 494 -13.93 -35.83 -0.79
N MET A 495 -13.27 -36.46 0.20
CA MET A 495 -13.91 -37.38 1.14
C MET A 495 -14.98 -36.69 2.00
N LEU A 496 -14.73 -35.47 2.49
CA LEU A 496 -15.70 -34.68 3.26
C LEU A 496 -16.95 -34.23 2.45
N ASN A 497 -16.91 -34.29 1.12
CA ASN A 497 -18.02 -33.94 0.24
C ASN A 497 -18.78 -35.16 -0.34
N ASP A 498 -18.41 -36.38 0.06
CA ASP A 498 -19.03 -37.62 -0.39
C ASP A 498 -20.18 -38.02 0.55
N PRO A 499 -21.46 -37.94 0.11
CA PRO A 499 -22.62 -38.17 0.97
C PRO A 499 -22.87 -39.64 1.32
N GLU A 500 -22.09 -40.59 0.78
CA GLU A 500 -22.18 -42.01 1.14
C GLU A 500 -21.17 -42.43 2.23
N GLN A 501 -20.35 -41.51 2.76
CA GLN A 501 -19.35 -41.83 3.79
C GLN A 501 -19.90 -41.93 5.22
N ASP A 502 -19.23 -42.77 6.01
CA ASP A 502 -19.56 -43.02 7.41
C ASP A 502 -19.18 -41.82 8.31
N ALA A 503 -20.00 -41.54 9.33
CA ALA A 503 -19.88 -40.34 10.16
C ALA A 503 -18.55 -40.29 10.94
N ASP A 504 -18.04 -41.44 11.36
CA ASP A 504 -16.74 -41.55 12.03
C ASP A 504 -15.58 -41.21 11.06
N LEU A 505 -15.66 -41.63 9.80
CA LEU A 505 -14.66 -41.28 8.77
C LEU A 505 -14.67 -39.79 8.44
N VAL A 506 -15.86 -39.19 8.33
CA VAL A 506 -16.04 -37.73 8.13
C VAL A 506 -15.45 -36.93 9.30
N SER A 507 -15.45 -37.47 10.53
CA SER A 507 -14.80 -36.83 11.66
C SER A 507 -13.26 -36.86 11.55
N ILE A 508 -12.68 -38.02 11.24
CA ILE A 508 -11.23 -38.21 11.08
C ILE A 508 -10.69 -37.37 9.91
N ALA A 509 -11.39 -37.36 8.78
CA ALA A 509 -11.01 -36.57 7.61
C ALA A 509 -10.99 -35.06 7.88
N ARG A 510 -11.79 -34.56 8.84
CA ARG A 510 -11.81 -33.15 9.25
C ARG A 510 -10.57 -32.81 10.10
N ASP A 511 -10.25 -33.63 11.08
CA ASP A 511 -9.08 -33.44 11.96
C ASP A 511 -7.76 -33.57 11.17
N GLU A 512 -7.71 -34.49 10.19
CA GLU A 512 -6.58 -34.58 9.25
C GLU A 512 -6.51 -33.39 8.29
N LEU A 513 -7.65 -32.84 7.84
CA LEU A 513 -7.68 -31.66 6.97
C LEU A 513 -7.18 -30.40 7.68
N GLU A 514 -7.55 -30.16 8.94
CA GLU A 514 -7.00 -29.07 9.75
C GLU A 514 -5.48 -29.24 9.91
N THR A 515 -5.04 -30.47 10.16
CA THR A 515 -3.62 -30.81 10.32
C THR A 515 -2.81 -30.62 9.02
N GLU A 516 -3.35 -30.98 7.85
CA GLU A 516 -2.68 -30.77 6.55
C GLU A 516 -2.77 -29.32 6.04
N THR A 517 -3.87 -28.59 6.27
CA THR A 517 -3.94 -27.16 5.89
C THR A 517 -2.95 -26.31 6.71
N GLY A 518 -2.78 -26.59 8.00
CA GLY A 518 -1.71 -25.98 8.81
C GLY A 518 -0.30 -26.29 8.31
N LYS A 519 -0.05 -27.50 7.80
CA LYS A 519 1.22 -27.84 7.12
C LYS A 519 1.35 -27.09 5.80
N LEU A 520 0.29 -27.01 5.00
CA LEU A 520 0.28 -26.36 3.68
C LEU A 520 0.68 -24.89 3.76
N GLU A 521 0.25 -24.15 4.79
CA GLU A 521 0.73 -22.78 5.04
C GLU A 521 2.23 -22.72 5.33
N SER A 522 2.75 -23.63 6.15
CA SER A 522 4.18 -23.68 6.47
C SER A 522 5.02 -24.03 5.23
N LEU A 523 4.50 -24.93 4.38
CA LEU A 523 5.10 -25.32 3.11
C LEU A 523 5.05 -24.19 2.09
N ALA A 524 3.96 -23.41 2.02
CA ALA A 524 3.87 -22.22 1.16
C ALA A 524 4.88 -21.14 1.57
N ARG A 525 5.09 -20.93 2.88
CA ARG A 525 6.14 -20.05 3.42
C ARG A 525 7.55 -20.57 3.09
N ASN A 526 7.81 -21.86 3.30
CA ASN A 526 9.09 -22.50 2.96
C ASN A 526 9.40 -22.46 1.46
N LEU A 527 8.40 -22.69 0.60
CA LEU A 527 8.51 -22.57 -0.85
C LEU A 527 8.82 -21.13 -1.27
N SER A 528 8.13 -20.14 -0.70
CA SER A 528 8.42 -18.72 -0.95
C SER A 528 9.87 -18.35 -0.56
N ALA A 529 10.33 -18.81 0.60
CA ALA A 529 11.71 -18.63 1.08
C ALA A 529 12.75 -19.54 0.38
N SER A 530 12.32 -20.44 -0.52
CA SER A 530 13.20 -21.17 -1.44
C SER A 530 13.42 -20.42 -2.75
N LEU A 531 12.43 -19.63 -3.19
CA LEU A 531 12.44 -18.87 -4.45
C LEU A 531 13.27 -17.57 -4.39
N THR A 532 13.53 -17.07 -3.18
CA THR A 532 14.45 -15.94 -2.96
C THR A 532 15.88 -16.31 -3.37
N PRO A 533 16.53 -15.54 -4.27
CA PRO A 533 17.92 -15.78 -4.61
C PRO A 533 18.79 -15.51 -3.38
N ARG A 534 19.81 -16.34 -3.15
CA ARG A 534 20.82 -16.06 -2.13
C ARG A 534 21.54 -14.75 -2.45
N HIS A 535 21.82 -13.96 -1.43
CA HIS A 535 22.60 -12.74 -1.58
C HIS A 535 24.01 -13.08 -2.10
N PRO A 536 24.61 -12.31 -3.03
CA PRO A 536 25.92 -12.65 -3.62
C PRO A 536 27.06 -12.83 -2.61
N PHE A 537 26.96 -12.15 -1.47
CA PHE A 537 27.93 -12.26 -0.37
C PHE A 537 27.43 -13.09 0.82
N ALA A 538 26.34 -13.86 0.70
CA ALA A 538 25.72 -14.57 1.84
C ALA A 538 26.71 -15.47 2.61
N ASP A 539 27.50 -16.26 1.88
CA ASP A 539 28.43 -17.25 2.45
C ASP A 539 29.75 -16.63 2.95
N PHE A 540 29.96 -15.31 2.82
CA PHE A 540 31.20 -14.64 3.23
C PHE A 540 31.24 -14.33 4.74
N PRO A 541 32.44 -14.16 5.33
CA PRO A 541 32.62 -13.49 6.62
C PRO A 541 32.21 -12.01 6.53
N CYS A 542 32.12 -11.30 7.65
CA CYS A 542 31.65 -9.90 7.65
C CYS A 542 32.37 -8.97 8.64
N MET A 543 32.40 -7.68 8.32
CA MET A 543 32.81 -6.60 9.21
C MET A 543 31.61 -5.77 9.65
N LEU A 544 31.48 -5.57 10.96
CA LEU A 544 30.55 -4.65 11.59
C LEU A 544 31.28 -3.34 11.91
N GLU A 545 30.95 -2.25 11.23
CA GLU A 545 31.46 -0.91 11.56
C GLU A 545 30.46 -0.09 12.36
N PHE A 546 30.89 0.44 13.51
CA PHE A 546 30.09 1.26 14.42
C PHE A 546 30.61 2.70 14.41
N ARG A 547 29.75 3.67 14.07
CA ARG A 547 30.07 5.11 14.17
C ARG A 547 28.95 5.90 14.87
N PRO A 548 29.29 6.88 15.73
CA PRO A 548 28.30 7.71 16.41
C PRO A 548 27.51 8.57 15.42
N GLY A 549 26.18 8.58 15.57
CA GLY A 549 25.26 9.42 14.80
C GLY A 549 24.82 10.66 15.59
N PRO A 550 23.64 11.24 15.26
CA PRO A 550 23.12 12.42 15.94
C PRO A 550 22.87 12.20 17.44
N GLY A 551 23.77 12.69 18.29
CA GLY A 551 23.70 12.52 19.76
C GLY A 551 24.81 13.18 20.57
N GLY A 552 25.90 13.65 19.94
CA GLY A 552 27.07 14.19 20.67
C GLY A 552 27.78 13.08 21.45
N LEU A 553 28.34 13.40 22.63
CA LEU A 553 29.02 12.43 23.50
C LEU A 553 28.14 11.22 23.83
N GLU A 554 26.84 11.42 24.02
CA GLU A 554 25.92 10.30 24.29
C GLU A 554 25.81 9.32 23.12
N GLY A 555 25.88 9.81 21.88
CA GLY A 555 25.97 8.95 20.71
C GLY A 555 27.24 8.10 20.72
N ARG A 556 28.35 8.61 21.27
CA ARG A 556 29.63 7.91 21.39
C ARG A 556 29.61 6.81 22.45
N TYR A 557 29.05 7.09 23.62
CA TYR A 557 28.86 6.08 24.66
C TYR A 557 27.96 4.94 24.18
N PHE A 558 26.87 5.26 23.45
CA PHE A 558 26.00 4.23 22.88
C PHE A 558 26.66 3.42 21.74
N THR A 559 27.63 3.98 21.00
CA THR A 559 28.47 3.21 20.06
C THR A 559 29.23 2.11 20.80
N ASP A 560 29.78 2.40 21.97
CA ASP A 560 30.51 1.44 22.81
C ASP A 560 29.57 0.38 23.41
N THR A 561 28.36 0.77 23.83
CA THR A 561 27.33 -0.19 24.26
C THR A 561 27.00 -1.19 23.15
N LEU A 562 26.78 -0.74 21.91
CA LEU A 562 26.47 -1.63 20.78
C LEU A 562 27.66 -2.49 20.36
N PHE A 563 28.87 -1.95 20.31
CA PHE A 563 30.08 -2.73 20.04
C PHE A 563 30.28 -3.85 21.07
N LYS A 564 30.11 -3.53 22.36
CA LYS A 564 30.15 -4.53 23.45
C LYS A 564 29.06 -5.58 23.30
N MET A 565 27.83 -5.18 22.97
CA MET A 565 26.68 -6.07 22.73
C MET A 565 26.97 -7.11 21.62
N TYR A 566 27.41 -6.67 20.44
CA TYR A 566 27.71 -7.59 19.33
C TYR A 566 28.95 -8.45 19.59
N LYS A 567 29.96 -7.93 20.30
CA LYS A 567 31.11 -8.73 20.75
C LYS A 567 30.71 -9.81 21.75
N ALA A 568 29.83 -9.50 22.70
CA ALA A 568 29.29 -10.47 23.66
C ALA A 568 28.41 -11.53 22.98
N LEU A 569 27.60 -11.14 21.99
CA LEU A 569 26.87 -12.08 21.13
C LEU A 569 27.82 -13.07 20.42
N CYS A 570 28.91 -12.57 19.83
CA CYS A 570 29.91 -13.42 19.17
C CYS A 570 30.56 -14.40 20.17
N MET A 571 30.90 -13.95 21.37
CA MET A 571 31.41 -14.80 22.44
C MET A 571 30.40 -15.87 22.88
N ARG A 572 29.11 -15.52 23.06
CA ARG A 572 28.05 -16.48 23.45
C ARG A 572 27.75 -17.51 22.36
N LYS A 573 27.77 -17.10 21.09
CA LYS A 573 27.51 -17.99 19.93
C LYS A 573 28.74 -18.79 19.48
N GLY A 574 29.92 -18.47 20.00
CA GLY A 574 31.19 -19.12 19.63
C GLY A 574 31.77 -18.64 18.29
N TYR A 575 31.30 -17.51 17.75
CA TYR A 575 31.79 -16.97 16.48
C TYR A 575 33.22 -16.43 16.62
N ARG A 576 34.10 -16.81 15.70
CA ARG A 576 35.48 -16.30 15.61
C ARG A 576 35.43 -14.85 15.16
N HIS A 577 35.99 -13.94 15.97
CA HIS A 577 35.92 -12.51 15.73
C HIS A 577 37.23 -11.80 16.08
N SER A 578 37.51 -10.71 15.37
CA SER A 578 38.69 -9.86 15.55
C SER A 578 38.28 -8.39 15.71
N VAL A 579 38.97 -7.64 16.55
CA VAL A 579 38.73 -6.19 16.70
C VAL A 579 39.74 -5.45 15.83
N MET A 580 39.31 -5.08 14.62
CA MET A 580 40.17 -4.44 13.62
C MET A 580 40.44 -2.96 13.94
N LYS A 581 39.48 -2.28 14.58
CA LYS A 581 39.63 -0.89 15.04
C LYS A 581 38.79 -0.61 16.28
N TYR A 582 39.31 0.21 17.19
CA TYR A 582 38.61 0.69 18.39
C TYR A 582 39.22 2.03 18.80
N GLU A 583 38.62 3.12 18.35
CA GLU A 583 39.16 4.49 18.41
C GLU A 583 38.27 5.39 19.27
N PHE A 584 38.86 6.08 20.25
CA PHE A 584 38.18 7.05 21.11
C PHE A 584 38.13 8.45 20.48
N ALA A 585 37.31 9.33 21.05
CA ALA A 585 37.21 10.72 20.60
C ALA A 585 38.06 11.67 21.47
N ASP A 586 39.02 12.35 20.85
CA ASP A 586 39.90 13.35 21.49
C ASP A 586 39.16 14.41 22.32
N THR A 587 37.91 14.72 21.92
CA THR A 587 37.06 15.74 22.55
C THR A 587 36.50 15.37 23.93
N ALA A 588 36.83 14.20 24.49
CA ALA A 588 36.36 13.75 25.80
C ALA A 588 37.47 13.56 26.87
N GLY A 589 38.73 13.44 26.47
CA GLY A 589 39.81 12.96 27.36
C GLY A 589 39.52 11.57 27.93
N ASP A 590 40.09 11.23 29.10
CA ASP A 590 39.89 9.94 29.79
C ASP A 590 38.49 9.79 30.46
N SER A 591 37.49 10.54 29.98
CA SER A 591 36.14 10.57 30.56
C SER A 591 35.31 9.36 30.12
N SER A 592 35.17 8.37 31.00
CA SER A 592 34.17 7.31 30.87
C SER A 592 32.79 7.76 31.37
N SER A 593 31.72 7.11 30.89
CA SER A 593 30.38 7.34 31.39
C SER A 593 30.20 6.78 32.81
N SER A 594 29.18 7.25 33.53
CA SER A 594 28.79 6.70 34.84
C SER A 594 28.38 5.21 34.81
N ALA A 595 28.28 4.60 33.63
CA ALA A 595 28.03 3.17 33.41
C ALA A 595 29.26 2.41 32.85
N GLY A 596 30.44 3.03 32.81
CA GLY A 596 31.66 2.40 32.29
C GLY A 596 31.73 2.31 30.75
N GLU A 597 31.04 3.22 30.06
CA GLU A 597 31.06 3.32 28.60
C GLU A 597 32.15 4.31 28.14
N ASN A 598 32.80 4.02 27.02
CA ASN A 598 33.87 4.85 26.47
C ASN A 598 33.36 5.73 25.31
N PRO A 599 33.90 6.95 25.11
CA PRO A 599 33.42 7.88 24.10
C PRO A 599 34.03 7.57 22.72
N LEU A 600 33.55 6.50 22.06
CA LEU A 600 34.07 6.07 20.75
C LEU A 600 33.87 7.09 19.61
N GLN A 601 34.85 7.12 18.72
CA GLN A 601 34.80 7.76 17.40
C GLN A 601 34.55 6.74 16.29
N GLU A 602 35.12 5.55 16.39
CA GLU A 602 34.89 4.43 15.47
C GLU A 602 35.25 3.10 16.14
N ALA A 603 34.49 2.05 15.84
CA ALA A 603 34.93 0.67 16.11
C ALA A 603 34.57 -0.26 14.95
N VAL A 604 35.42 -1.26 14.70
CA VAL A 604 35.24 -2.26 13.63
C VAL A 604 35.50 -3.65 14.23
N LEU A 605 34.49 -4.52 14.12
CA LEU A 605 34.49 -5.90 14.56
C LEU A 605 34.37 -6.81 13.32
N GLU A 606 35.42 -7.56 13.01
CA GLU A 606 35.35 -8.63 12.01
C GLU A 606 34.80 -9.91 12.64
N ILE A 607 33.95 -10.63 11.92
CA ILE A 607 33.49 -11.98 12.20
C ILE A 607 33.98 -12.88 11.05
N GLN A 608 34.81 -13.86 11.38
CA GLN A 608 35.66 -14.63 10.45
C GLN A 608 35.05 -15.97 10.00
N ASP A 609 33.82 -16.26 10.40
CA ASP A 609 33.10 -17.49 10.03
C ASP A 609 32.33 -17.33 8.71
N GLN A 610 32.33 -18.39 7.91
CA GLN A 610 31.56 -18.43 6.66
C GLN A 610 30.06 -18.35 6.96
N GLY A 611 29.31 -17.62 6.13
CA GLY A 611 27.89 -17.34 6.35
C GLY A 611 27.60 -16.17 7.31
N ALA A 612 28.60 -15.57 7.96
CA ALA A 612 28.37 -14.48 8.90
C ALA A 612 27.70 -13.27 8.26
N TYR A 613 27.98 -12.95 6.99
CA TYR A 613 27.33 -11.84 6.31
C TYR A 613 25.80 -12.01 6.21
N ASP A 614 25.28 -13.20 5.89
CA ASP A 614 23.82 -13.41 5.82
C ASP A 614 23.15 -13.34 7.20
N LEU A 615 23.86 -13.75 8.26
CA LEU A 615 23.38 -13.67 9.65
C LEU A 615 23.32 -12.22 10.17
N PHE A 616 24.29 -11.38 9.79
CA PHE A 616 24.44 -10.02 10.33
C PHE A 616 23.96 -8.92 9.39
N ARG A 617 23.67 -9.14 8.10
CA ARG A 617 23.23 -8.06 7.17
C ARG A 617 21.92 -7.37 7.57
N SER A 618 21.08 -8.00 8.39
CA SER A 618 19.89 -7.37 9.01
C SER A 618 20.23 -6.26 10.00
N GLU A 619 21.48 -6.20 10.48
CA GLU A 619 21.94 -5.26 11.51
C GLU A 619 22.42 -3.92 10.92
N ALA A 620 22.48 -3.78 9.60
CA ALA A 620 22.87 -2.53 8.95
C ALA A 620 21.78 -1.46 9.05
N GLY A 621 22.11 -0.27 9.56
CA GLY A 621 21.20 0.87 9.66
C GLY A 621 21.46 1.79 10.86
N MET A 622 20.45 2.61 11.20
CA MET A 622 20.51 3.51 12.36
C MET A 622 19.86 2.90 13.61
N HIS A 623 20.64 2.74 14.67
CA HIS A 623 20.21 2.26 15.99
C HIS A 623 19.97 3.46 16.92
N ARG A 624 18.73 3.64 17.40
CA ARG A 624 18.33 4.79 18.22
C ARG A 624 18.27 4.41 19.71
N VAL A 625 18.90 5.18 20.59
CA VAL A 625 18.73 5.05 22.05
C VAL A 625 17.84 6.16 22.60
N GLN A 626 17.00 5.80 23.58
CA GLN A 626 16.21 6.74 24.37
C GLN A 626 16.44 6.44 25.87
N ARG A 627 17.25 7.28 26.52
CA ARG A 627 17.59 7.19 27.95
C ARG A 627 17.95 8.57 28.52
N ILE A 628 18.04 8.68 29.84
CA ILE A 628 18.69 9.83 30.49
C ILE A 628 20.20 9.61 30.36
N PRO A 629 20.95 10.50 29.68
CA PRO A 629 22.38 10.28 29.46
C PRO A 629 23.20 10.66 30.69
N SER A 630 24.38 10.05 30.84
CA SER A 630 25.35 10.33 31.90
C SER A 630 25.81 11.81 31.95
N THR A 631 25.60 12.55 30.87
CA THR A 631 25.99 13.96 30.68
C THR A 631 24.88 14.97 30.99
N GLU A 632 23.67 14.56 31.40
CA GLU A 632 22.53 15.46 31.66
C GLU A 632 22.16 15.52 33.15
N SER A 633 22.39 16.68 33.78
CA SER A 633 22.15 16.90 35.21
C SER A 633 20.67 17.06 35.59
N LYS A 634 19.76 17.30 34.64
CA LYS A 634 18.33 17.59 34.88
C LYS A 634 17.40 16.40 34.66
N GLY A 635 17.95 15.18 34.54
CA GLY A 635 17.15 13.95 34.41
C GLY A 635 16.31 13.88 33.13
N ARG A 636 16.72 14.57 32.05
CA ARG A 636 15.96 14.62 30.80
C ARG A 636 16.30 13.44 29.90
N VAL A 637 15.28 12.85 29.28
CA VAL A 637 15.45 11.77 28.31
C VAL A 637 15.96 12.36 27.00
N HIS A 638 17.17 11.98 26.60
CA HIS A 638 17.71 12.35 25.29
C HIS A 638 17.54 11.21 24.29
N THR A 639 17.49 11.58 23.00
CA THR A 639 17.37 10.64 21.89
C THR A 639 18.61 10.79 21.01
N SER A 640 19.45 9.77 21.05
CA SER A 640 20.71 9.68 20.30
C SER A 640 20.64 8.49 19.33
N ALA A 641 21.56 8.44 18.36
CA ALA A 641 21.65 7.32 17.44
C ALA A 641 23.09 6.96 17.08
N VAL A 642 23.28 5.72 16.61
CA VAL A 642 24.54 5.14 16.11
C VAL A 642 24.25 4.57 14.72
N ALA A 643 25.20 4.71 13.80
CA ALA A 643 25.18 4.09 12.48
C ALA A 643 25.98 2.78 12.52
N VAL A 644 25.38 1.70 12.02
CA VAL A 644 26.02 0.39 11.87
C VAL A 644 26.06 0.04 10.38
N TRP A 645 27.24 -0.26 9.85
CA TRP A 645 27.41 -0.90 8.54
C TRP A 645 27.73 -2.38 8.76
N VAL A 646 27.21 -3.24 7.89
CA VAL A 646 27.63 -4.63 7.75
C VAL A 646 28.19 -4.76 6.34
N LEU A 647 29.48 -5.08 6.24
CA LEU A 647 30.19 -5.27 4.97
C LEU A 647 30.69 -6.72 4.88
N PRO A 648 30.79 -7.34 3.70
CA PRO A 648 31.51 -8.59 3.58
C PRO A 648 32.99 -8.37 3.90
N SER A 649 33.60 -9.29 4.65
CA SER A 649 35.06 -9.34 4.74
C SER A 649 35.57 -10.19 3.58
N PHE A 650 36.38 -9.58 2.72
CA PHE A 650 37.17 -10.31 1.72
C PHE A 650 38.49 -10.69 2.38
N PRO A 651 39.04 -11.90 2.14
CA PRO A 651 40.36 -12.25 2.64
C PRO A 651 41.39 -11.21 2.18
N GLU A 652 42.14 -10.62 3.12
CA GLU A 652 43.28 -9.76 2.75
C GLU A 652 44.40 -10.63 2.17
N ASN A 653 44.57 -10.59 0.85
CA ASN A 653 45.70 -11.22 0.19
C ASN A 653 47.01 -10.50 0.57
N GLY A 654 47.71 -11.03 1.58
CA GLY A 654 49.14 -10.78 1.78
C GLY A 654 49.55 -9.36 2.18
N THR A 655 48.79 -8.67 3.05
CA THR A 655 49.07 -7.32 3.58
C THR A 655 50.30 -7.25 4.51
N GLY A 656 51.48 -7.66 4.02
CA GLY A 656 52.73 -7.69 4.79
C GLY A 656 54.04 -7.70 3.99
N SER A 657 54.07 -8.13 2.73
CA SER A 657 55.29 -8.22 1.91
C SER A 657 55.21 -7.38 0.64
N VAL A 658 56.17 -6.47 0.45
CA VAL A 658 56.41 -5.80 -0.84
C VAL A 658 57.16 -6.77 -1.76
N ASP A 659 56.46 -7.84 -2.15
CA ASP A 659 56.96 -8.79 -3.13
C ASP A 659 56.68 -8.29 -4.54
N PHE A 660 57.58 -8.59 -5.47
CA PHE A 660 57.52 -8.19 -6.88
C PHE A 660 57.37 -9.38 -7.84
N GLU A 661 57.40 -10.60 -7.31
CA GLU A 661 57.32 -11.87 -8.05
C GLU A 661 56.05 -12.67 -7.70
N ASP A 662 55.43 -12.44 -6.54
CA ASP A 662 54.09 -12.93 -6.18
C ASP A 662 52.97 -12.30 -7.04
N PRO A 663 52.21 -13.06 -7.85
CA PRO A 663 51.12 -12.54 -8.67
C PRO A 663 49.97 -11.85 -7.90
N GLU A 664 49.78 -12.16 -6.61
CA GLU A 664 48.72 -11.59 -5.77
C GLU A 664 49.12 -10.22 -5.15
N SER A 665 50.39 -9.81 -5.30
CA SER A 665 50.89 -8.53 -4.77
C SER A 665 50.40 -7.32 -5.58
N ASP A 666 49.97 -6.27 -4.88
CA ASP A 666 49.67 -4.94 -5.45
C ASP A 666 50.79 -4.39 -6.34
N PHE A 667 52.06 -4.74 -6.04
CA PHE A 667 53.25 -4.26 -6.75
C PHE A 667 53.68 -5.19 -7.90
N TYR A 668 53.01 -6.33 -8.11
CA TYR A 668 53.29 -7.25 -9.19
C TYR A 668 52.82 -6.70 -10.54
N VAL A 669 53.69 -6.77 -11.54
CA VAL A 669 53.38 -6.36 -12.92
C VAL A 669 54.00 -7.39 -13.86
N ASN A 670 53.16 -8.11 -14.61
CA ASN A 670 53.60 -9.11 -15.57
C ASN A 670 54.53 -8.47 -16.62
N PRO A 671 55.80 -8.91 -16.76
CA PRO A 671 56.73 -8.34 -17.74
C PRO A 671 56.26 -8.42 -19.19
N GLN A 672 55.34 -9.35 -19.51
CA GLN A 672 54.79 -9.52 -20.87
C GLN A 672 53.75 -8.45 -21.23
N GLU A 673 53.12 -7.82 -20.23
CA GLU A 673 52.07 -6.81 -20.41
C GLU A 673 52.62 -5.38 -20.54
N VAL A 674 53.95 -5.20 -20.42
CA VAL A 674 54.61 -3.89 -20.49
C VAL A 674 55.42 -3.74 -21.77
N LYS A 675 54.96 -2.86 -22.66
CA LYS A 675 55.73 -2.44 -23.83
C LYS A 675 56.83 -1.47 -23.39
N ILE A 676 58.10 -1.83 -23.62
CA ILE A 676 59.26 -0.97 -23.31
C ILE A 676 59.80 -0.38 -24.62
N GLU A 677 59.90 0.95 -24.68
CA GLU A 677 60.43 1.72 -25.82
C GLU A 677 61.68 2.49 -25.39
N ALA A 678 62.76 2.40 -26.17
CA ALA A 678 63.95 3.24 -26.00
C ALA A 678 63.81 4.52 -26.85
N MET A 679 64.28 5.65 -26.32
CA MET A 679 64.23 6.94 -27.02
C MET A 679 65.42 7.83 -26.64
N ARG A 680 65.67 8.86 -27.45
CA ARG A 680 66.68 9.89 -27.14
C ARG A 680 66.14 10.83 -26.05
N ALA A 681 66.96 11.12 -25.05
CA ALA A 681 66.60 12.01 -23.95
C ALA A 681 66.38 13.45 -24.46
N ARG A 682 65.60 14.25 -23.73
CA ARG A 682 65.36 15.67 -24.01
C ARG A 682 65.87 16.53 -22.85
N GLY A 683 66.81 17.42 -23.15
CA GLY A 683 67.36 18.37 -22.18
C GLY A 683 68.76 18.86 -22.53
N ALA A 684 69.40 19.55 -21.59
CA ALA A 684 70.75 20.06 -21.75
C ALA A 684 71.79 18.92 -21.70
N GLY A 685 72.38 18.60 -22.85
CA GLY A 685 73.53 17.71 -22.95
C GLY A 685 74.17 17.75 -24.34
N GLY A 686 75.46 17.43 -24.40
CA GLY A 686 76.21 17.43 -25.66
C GLY A 686 75.90 16.24 -26.56
N GLN A 687 76.88 15.85 -27.39
CA GLN A 687 76.72 14.82 -28.43
C GLN A 687 76.10 13.49 -27.96
N HIS A 688 76.27 13.13 -26.68
CA HIS A 688 75.65 11.95 -26.07
C HIS A 688 74.11 11.99 -26.07
N VAL A 689 73.48 13.14 -25.79
CA VAL A 689 72.01 13.25 -25.78
C VAL A 689 71.44 13.17 -27.19
N ASN A 690 72.16 13.74 -28.17
CA ASN A 690 71.73 13.76 -29.58
C ASN A 690 71.91 12.41 -30.29
N LYS A 691 72.74 11.50 -29.78
CA LYS A 691 73.03 10.19 -30.41
C LYS A 691 72.53 8.99 -29.61
N THR A 692 72.65 8.99 -28.28
CA THR A 692 72.36 7.82 -27.43
C THR A 692 70.88 7.76 -27.04
N GLU A 693 70.26 6.60 -27.22
CA GLU A 693 68.87 6.32 -26.81
C GLU A 693 68.82 5.88 -25.33
N SER A 694 69.25 6.79 -24.44
CA SER A 694 69.37 6.53 -23.00
C SER A 694 68.07 6.67 -22.23
N ALA A 695 67.04 7.30 -22.79
CA ALA A 695 65.74 7.46 -22.12
C ALA A 695 64.84 6.25 -22.42
N ILE A 696 64.03 5.87 -21.43
CA ILE A 696 63.09 4.75 -21.52
C ILE A 696 61.67 5.27 -21.37
N ARG A 697 60.75 4.75 -22.17
CA ARG A 697 59.30 4.79 -21.95
C ARG A 697 58.80 3.37 -21.72
N MET A 698 57.84 3.22 -20.81
CA MET A 698 57.09 2.00 -20.57
C MET A 698 55.60 2.28 -20.68
N THR A 699 54.87 1.35 -21.29
CA THR A 699 53.41 1.40 -21.40
C THR A 699 52.85 0.07 -20.94
N HIS A 700 52.06 0.07 -19.86
CA HIS A 700 51.29 -1.09 -19.43
C HIS A 700 50.09 -1.23 -20.37
N LEU A 701 50.03 -2.32 -21.14
CA LEU A 701 49.07 -2.50 -22.22
C LEU A 701 47.61 -2.62 -21.74
N PRO A 702 47.28 -3.33 -20.64
CA PRO A 702 45.89 -3.46 -20.18
C PRO A 702 45.27 -2.16 -19.65
N THR A 703 46.04 -1.31 -18.96
CA THR A 703 45.53 -0.07 -18.33
C THR A 703 45.84 1.20 -19.12
N GLY A 704 46.71 1.11 -20.14
CA GLY A 704 47.25 2.28 -20.86
C GLY A 704 48.23 3.13 -20.05
N THR A 705 48.55 2.75 -18.81
CA THR A 705 49.38 3.56 -17.89
C THR A 705 50.80 3.69 -18.44
N THR A 706 51.23 4.93 -18.71
CA THR A 706 52.57 5.24 -19.25
C THR A 706 53.50 5.81 -18.19
N VAL A 707 54.79 5.47 -18.31
CA VAL A 707 55.90 5.99 -17.51
C VAL A 707 57.06 6.31 -18.45
N SER A 708 57.84 7.36 -18.15
CA SER A 708 59.08 7.64 -18.88
C SER A 708 60.15 8.19 -17.96
N MET A 709 61.38 7.72 -18.12
CA MET A 709 62.53 8.06 -17.28
C MET A 709 63.74 8.41 -18.15
N GLN A 710 64.41 9.51 -17.83
CA GLN A 710 65.57 10.01 -18.60
C GLN A 710 66.70 10.61 -17.74
N ASP A 711 66.56 10.56 -16.42
CA ASP A 711 67.33 11.37 -15.46
C ASP A 711 68.79 10.90 -15.31
N HIS A 712 69.06 9.64 -15.65
CA HIS A 712 70.41 9.08 -15.68
C HIS A 712 70.94 8.93 -17.10
N ARG A 713 72.28 8.98 -17.25
CA ARG A 713 72.95 8.77 -18.55
C ARG A 713 72.93 7.30 -19.01
N SER A 714 72.66 6.36 -18.09
CA SER A 714 72.59 4.93 -18.38
C SER A 714 71.15 4.50 -18.68
N GLN A 715 70.96 3.83 -19.83
CA GLN A 715 69.67 3.27 -20.23
C GLN A 715 69.15 2.23 -19.23
N GLN A 716 70.03 1.37 -18.71
CA GLN A 716 69.65 0.34 -17.73
C GLN A 716 69.09 0.96 -16.45
N ARG A 717 69.78 1.98 -15.89
CA ARG A 717 69.34 2.63 -14.65
C ARG A 717 68.02 3.40 -14.84
N ASN A 718 67.80 3.99 -16.01
CA ASN A 718 66.50 4.57 -16.37
C ASN A 718 65.40 3.49 -16.53
N ARG A 719 65.75 2.28 -16.98
CA ARG A 719 64.82 1.14 -17.07
C ARG A 719 64.41 0.63 -15.69
N GLU A 720 65.35 0.56 -14.76
CA GLU A 720 65.13 0.14 -13.35
C GLU A 720 64.22 1.13 -12.61
N GLU A 721 64.52 2.43 -12.68
CA GLU A 721 63.65 3.47 -12.06
C GLU A 721 62.30 3.62 -12.79
N ALA A 722 62.22 3.41 -14.11
CA ALA A 722 60.94 3.35 -14.83
C ALA A 722 60.08 2.16 -14.40
N TRP A 723 60.68 0.97 -14.20
CA TRP A 723 59.99 -0.20 -13.66
C TRP A 723 59.42 0.06 -12.26
N LYS A 724 60.25 0.62 -11.37
CA LYS A 724 59.87 1.00 -10.00
C LYS A 724 58.72 2.02 -9.99
N MET A 725 58.79 3.06 -10.83
CA MET A 725 57.72 4.05 -10.95
C MET A 725 56.44 3.47 -11.60
N MET A 726 56.56 2.50 -12.50
CA MET A 726 55.41 1.78 -13.08
C MET A 726 54.72 0.89 -12.06
N ARG A 727 55.48 0.11 -11.26
CA ARG A 727 54.94 -0.68 -10.15
C ARG A 727 54.23 0.20 -9.13
N ALA A 728 54.85 1.32 -8.73
CA ALA A 728 54.23 2.28 -7.81
C ALA A 728 52.89 2.83 -8.36
N ARG A 729 52.87 3.33 -9.60
CA ARG A 729 51.63 3.85 -10.21
C ARG A 729 50.54 2.81 -10.37
N LEU A 730 50.88 1.55 -10.68
CA LEU A 730 49.89 0.49 -10.82
C LEU A 730 49.37 0.00 -9.46
N ALA A 731 50.22 -0.06 -8.42
CA ALA A 731 49.81 -0.32 -7.05
C ALA A 731 48.91 0.81 -6.51
N ASP A 732 49.26 2.08 -6.77
CA ASP A 732 48.42 3.23 -6.43
C ASP A 732 47.05 3.16 -7.13
N GLN A 733 47.03 2.88 -8.44
CA GLN A 733 45.80 2.75 -9.23
C GLN A 733 44.92 1.58 -8.80
N ARG A 734 45.51 0.43 -8.42
CA ARG A 734 44.79 -0.73 -7.86
C ARG A 734 44.24 -0.45 -6.46
N ARG A 735 44.98 0.29 -5.64
CA ARG A 735 44.54 0.72 -4.31
C ARG A 735 43.39 1.71 -4.43
N GLU A 736 43.52 2.74 -5.27
CA GLU A 736 42.46 3.73 -5.56
C GLU A 736 41.18 3.05 -6.08
N ALA A 737 41.30 2.07 -6.97
CA ALA A 737 40.16 1.29 -7.46
C ALA A 737 39.46 0.48 -6.33
N ARG A 738 40.22 -0.18 -5.45
CA ARG A 738 39.66 -0.90 -4.29
C ARG A 738 39.06 0.04 -3.24
N GLU A 739 39.68 1.20 -2.99
CA GLU A 739 39.13 2.26 -2.13
C GLU A 739 37.81 2.80 -2.70
N GLU A 740 37.72 3.00 -4.02
CA GLU A 740 36.47 3.34 -4.72
C GLU A 740 35.40 2.24 -4.60
N GLU A 741 35.75 0.98 -4.80
CA GLU A 741 34.80 -0.15 -4.71
C GLU A 741 34.29 -0.35 -3.28
N ALA A 742 35.17 -0.29 -2.28
CA ALA A 742 34.79 -0.29 -0.87
C ALA A 742 33.91 0.92 -0.53
N ALA A 743 34.20 2.11 -1.05
CA ALA A 743 33.36 3.30 -0.87
C ALA A 743 31.98 3.17 -1.54
N LYS A 744 31.90 2.56 -2.73
CA LYS A 744 30.64 2.28 -3.43
C LYS A 744 29.78 1.28 -2.63
N LEU A 745 30.37 0.17 -2.19
CA LEU A 745 29.71 -0.85 -1.37
C LEU A 745 29.24 -0.29 -0.02
N ARG A 746 30.07 0.53 0.64
CA ARG A 746 29.70 1.20 1.89
C ARG A 746 28.52 2.15 1.71
N ASN A 747 28.50 2.93 0.64
CA ASN A 747 27.42 3.88 0.35
C ASN A 747 26.11 3.19 -0.06
N SER A 748 26.14 1.98 -0.63
CA SER A 748 24.93 1.21 -0.95
C SER A 748 24.30 0.56 0.27
N VAL A 749 25.08 0.21 1.30
CA VAL A 749 24.56 -0.32 2.58
C VAL A 749 23.93 0.78 3.44
N LEU A 750 24.61 1.92 3.63
CA LEU A 750 24.04 3.10 4.29
C LEU A 750 24.74 4.37 3.80
N SER A 751 24.00 5.21 3.07
CA SER A 751 24.53 6.48 2.56
C SER A 751 24.70 7.51 3.67
N LYS A 752 25.70 8.41 3.55
CA LYS A 752 25.92 9.51 4.51
C LYS A 752 24.67 10.40 4.70
N THR A 753 23.84 10.50 3.67
CA THR A 753 22.56 11.23 3.66
C THR A 753 21.45 10.59 4.49
N GLN A 754 21.51 9.28 4.77
CA GLN A 754 20.55 8.54 5.61
C GLN A 754 20.93 8.51 7.10
N ILE A 755 22.03 9.16 7.50
CA ILE A 755 22.48 9.26 8.90
C ILE A 755 21.67 10.37 9.62
N THR A 756 20.34 10.22 9.63
CA THR A 756 19.40 11.18 10.21
C THR A 756 18.83 10.67 11.54
N ARG A 757 17.96 11.48 12.19
CA ARG A 757 17.16 11.05 13.35
C ARG A 757 15.87 10.29 12.97
N GLY A 758 15.49 10.27 11.68
CA GLY A 758 14.27 9.64 11.19
C GLY A 758 14.42 8.15 10.90
N ASP A 759 15.50 7.80 10.18
CA ASP A 759 15.73 6.54 9.46
C ASP A 759 16.19 5.37 10.37
N LYS A 760 15.68 5.34 11.60
CA LYS A 760 15.94 4.29 12.60
C LYS A 760 15.45 2.91 12.11
N ILE A 761 16.28 1.90 12.27
CA ILE A 761 15.85 0.49 12.18
C ILE A 761 15.43 -0.04 13.55
N ARG A 762 16.12 0.35 14.63
CA ARG A 762 15.83 -0.08 16.00
C ARG A 762 15.72 1.06 17.00
N THR A 763 14.96 0.85 18.07
CA THR A 763 14.92 1.72 19.25
C THR A 763 15.16 0.94 20.53
N TYR A 764 16.16 1.37 21.30
CA TYR A 764 16.52 0.87 22.62
C TYR A 764 16.01 1.88 23.67
N ASN A 765 14.88 1.59 24.32
CA ASN A 765 14.21 2.50 25.26
C ASN A 765 14.38 2.02 26.70
N TYR A 766 15.27 2.68 27.43
CA TYR A 766 15.61 2.33 28.82
C TYR A 766 14.47 2.62 29.78
N ASN A 767 13.62 3.61 29.49
CA ASN A 767 12.48 3.97 30.35
C ASN A 767 11.31 2.98 30.25
N GLN A 768 11.28 2.17 29.19
CA GLN A 768 10.23 1.18 28.92
C GLN A 768 10.75 -0.26 29.00
N ASP A 769 12.02 -0.43 29.38
CA ASP A 769 12.77 -1.70 29.34
C ASP A 769 12.47 -2.50 28.06
N ARG A 770 12.72 -1.88 26.89
CA ARG A 770 12.32 -2.47 25.60
C ARG A 770 13.28 -2.14 24.46
N CYS A 771 13.54 -3.14 23.62
CA CYS A 771 14.09 -2.96 22.29
C CYS A 771 12.99 -3.21 21.24
N THR A 772 12.88 -2.33 20.25
CA THR A 772 11.91 -2.38 19.15
C THR A 772 12.66 -2.44 17.81
N ASP A 773 12.38 -3.41 16.94
CA ASP A 773 12.74 -3.32 15.52
C ASP A 773 11.55 -2.79 14.70
N HIS A 774 11.73 -1.61 14.10
CA HIS A 774 10.68 -0.88 13.41
C HIS A 774 10.35 -1.45 12.02
N ARG A 775 11.15 -2.39 11.52
CA ARG A 775 10.95 -3.06 10.22
C ARG A 775 10.08 -4.30 10.39
N ALA A 776 10.48 -5.17 11.31
CA ALA A 776 9.76 -6.40 11.63
C ALA A 776 8.54 -6.17 12.53
N GLY A 777 8.40 -4.99 13.15
CA GLY A 777 7.32 -4.69 14.09
C GLY A 777 7.44 -5.42 15.44
N ILE A 778 8.64 -5.93 15.75
CA ILE A 778 8.88 -6.79 16.92
C ILE A 778 9.38 -5.96 18.11
N ASP A 779 8.65 -6.08 19.21
CA ASP A 779 9.00 -5.55 20.52
C ASP A 779 9.51 -6.69 21.43
N VAL A 780 10.61 -6.44 22.14
CA VAL A 780 11.20 -7.36 23.12
C VAL A 780 11.56 -6.59 24.40
N HIS A 781 11.06 -7.08 25.53
CA HIS A 781 11.38 -6.60 26.88
C HIS A 781 12.55 -7.38 27.51
N ASP A 782 13.10 -6.88 28.62
CA ASP A 782 14.44 -7.21 29.15
C ASP A 782 15.54 -6.65 28.23
N LEU A 783 15.70 -5.32 28.30
CA LEU A 783 16.73 -4.56 27.58
C LEU A 783 18.16 -4.90 28.06
N PRO A 784 18.44 -5.15 29.37
CA PRO A 784 19.75 -5.64 29.80
C PRO A 784 20.18 -6.91 29.04
N ASN A 785 19.32 -7.93 28.92
CA ASN A 785 19.67 -9.15 28.18
C ASN A 785 19.92 -8.88 26.69
N VAL A 786 19.20 -7.94 26.06
CA VAL A 786 19.50 -7.51 24.69
C VAL A 786 20.90 -6.89 24.61
N LEU A 787 21.25 -5.98 25.52
CA LEU A 787 22.52 -5.24 25.52
C LEU A 787 23.73 -6.10 25.93
N GLU A 788 23.52 -7.17 26.69
CA GLU A 788 24.53 -8.20 26.98
C GLU A 788 24.70 -9.21 25.83
N GLY A 789 23.97 -9.05 24.72
CA GLY A 789 24.04 -9.96 23.56
C GLY A 789 23.37 -11.31 23.80
N GLY A 790 22.41 -11.38 24.73
CA GLY A 790 21.68 -12.58 25.16
C GLY A 790 20.57 -13.04 24.21
N GLU A 791 19.77 -14.00 24.64
CA GLU A 791 18.70 -14.63 23.85
C GLU A 791 17.60 -13.66 23.41
N LYS A 792 17.39 -12.56 24.15
CA LYS A 792 16.47 -11.49 23.72
C LYS A 792 16.94 -10.81 22.43
N LEU A 793 18.25 -10.71 22.18
CA LEU A 793 18.80 -10.18 20.94
C LEU A 793 18.60 -11.15 19.77
N ASP A 794 18.79 -12.46 19.99
CA ASP A 794 18.57 -13.51 18.97
C ASP A 794 17.19 -13.36 18.33
N ARG A 795 16.14 -13.27 19.16
CA ARG A 795 14.75 -13.10 18.71
C ARG A 795 14.52 -11.85 17.84
N ILE A 796 15.27 -10.78 18.05
CA ILE A 796 15.18 -9.56 17.25
C ILE A 796 15.92 -9.74 15.91
N MET A 797 17.06 -10.42 15.92
CA MET A 797 17.84 -10.72 14.71
C MET A 797 17.11 -11.72 13.80
N ASP A 798 16.54 -12.79 14.35
CA ASP A 798 15.71 -13.75 13.61
C ASP A 798 14.52 -13.04 12.95
N GLY A 799 13.74 -12.27 13.71
CA GLY A 799 12.60 -11.53 13.18
C GLY A 799 12.97 -10.43 12.15
N ALA A 800 14.15 -9.80 12.30
CA ALA A 800 14.67 -8.86 11.31
C ALA A 800 15.15 -9.55 10.02
N ARG A 801 15.64 -10.79 10.10
CA ARG A 801 15.92 -11.66 8.94
C ARG A 801 14.63 -12.11 8.25
N ASP A 802 13.63 -12.54 8.99
CA ASP A 802 12.33 -12.98 8.43
C ASP A 802 11.62 -11.84 7.69
N TRP A 803 11.64 -10.62 8.24
CA TRP A 803 11.18 -9.42 7.54
C TRP A 803 11.94 -9.18 6.22
N LEU A 804 13.25 -9.36 6.25
CA LEU A 804 14.11 -9.12 5.08
C LEU A 804 13.81 -10.15 3.97
N VAL A 805 13.66 -11.42 4.32
CA VAL A 805 13.21 -12.48 3.40
C VAL A 805 11.82 -12.16 2.84
N GLY A 806 10.87 -11.70 3.67
CA GLY A 806 9.55 -11.27 3.23
C GLY A 806 9.58 -10.17 2.17
N ARG A 807 10.38 -9.11 2.41
CA ARG A 807 10.57 -8.01 1.45
C ARG A 807 11.28 -8.48 0.17
N ASP A 808 12.26 -9.36 0.29
CA ASP A 808 12.96 -9.91 -0.87
C ASP A 808 12.02 -10.83 -1.70
N ILE A 809 11.00 -11.48 -1.10
CA ILE A 809 9.90 -12.16 -1.82
C ILE A 809 9.01 -11.16 -2.57
N GLU A 810 8.58 -10.06 -1.93
CA GLU A 810 7.72 -9.04 -2.55
C GLU A 810 8.35 -8.46 -3.84
N LEU A 811 9.65 -8.16 -3.81
CA LEU A 811 10.38 -7.65 -4.97
C LEU A 811 10.38 -8.65 -6.14
N LEU A 812 10.50 -9.95 -5.85
CA LEU A 812 10.48 -11.00 -6.89
C LEU A 812 9.09 -11.19 -7.52
N VAL A 813 8.01 -11.04 -6.73
CA VAL A 813 6.64 -11.02 -7.28
C VAL A 813 6.49 -9.88 -8.29
N ILE A 814 6.97 -8.69 -7.94
CA ILE A 814 6.92 -7.50 -8.81
C ILE A 814 7.75 -7.71 -10.09
N GLU A 815 8.94 -8.31 -9.99
CA GLU A 815 9.77 -8.64 -11.16
C GLU A 815 9.12 -9.66 -12.10
N GLU A 816 8.57 -10.77 -11.58
CA GLU A 816 7.92 -11.79 -12.42
C GLU A 816 6.62 -11.28 -13.04
N GLU A 817 5.83 -10.50 -12.30
CA GLU A 817 4.67 -9.81 -12.88
C GLU A 817 5.06 -8.85 -14.01
N ALA A 818 6.20 -8.16 -13.91
CA ALA A 818 6.70 -7.30 -14.97
C ALA A 818 7.13 -8.11 -16.20
N LYS A 819 7.88 -9.21 -16.01
CA LYS A 819 8.26 -10.15 -17.08
C LYS A 819 7.05 -10.75 -17.78
N GLU A 820 6.00 -11.11 -17.05
CA GLU A 820 4.72 -11.56 -17.63
C GLU A 820 4.04 -10.49 -18.47
N LYS A 821 4.00 -9.23 -17.99
CA LYS A 821 3.39 -8.11 -18.71
C LYS A 821 4.16 -7.82 -20.01
N GLU A 822 5.49 -7.88 -19.99
CA GLU A 822 6.31 -7.80 -21.21
C GLU A 822 6.06 -8.95 -22.19
N ASN A 823 6.02 -10.21 -21.70
CA ASN A 823 5.81 -11.37 -22.56
C ASN A 823 4.39 -11.44 -23.15
N LYS A 824 3.39 -10.85 -22.46
CA LYS A 824 2.02 -10.66 -22.97
C LYS A 824 1.90 -9.48 -23.95
N GLY A 825 2.86 -8.53 -23.93
CA GLY A 825 2.96 -7.44 -24.90
C GLY A 825 3.82 -7.75 -26.14
N LYS A 826 4.43 -8.95 -26.21
CA LYS A 826 5.26 -9.44 -27.32
C LYS A 826 4.57 -10.58 -28.11
N LYS A 827 3.28 -10.82 -27.86
CA LYS A 827 2.41 -11.78 -28.56
C LYS A 827 1.19 -11.04 -29.12
#